data_AF-A0A229RE67-F1
#
_entry.id   AF-A0A229RE67-F1
#
_cell.length_a   1.000
_cell.length_b   1.000
_cell.length_c   1.000
_cell.angle_alpha   90.00
_cell.angle_beta   90.00
_cell.angle_gamma   90.00
#
_symmetry.space_group_name_H-M   'P 1'
#
loop_
_entity.id
_entity.type
_entity.pdbx_description
1 polymer ?
#
loop_
_entity_poly.entity_id
_entity_poly.type
_entity_poly.pdbx_seq_one_letter_code
_entity_poly.pdbx_strand_id
1 'polypeptide(L)'
;MTEWMDQLTQAATRLAAERHRDIAFLRSTAAAGVTDPVVRARLEREAAEAAATADGYAARAAELGVGNEPWEEAEIAQQVEQARVAATHDVLDGPGETTEQLRQREIADATMLSYLTWQQEGVPPQEIAYRLERVSPIGAKAVSDYERLLAIGYEPDEARAIAAGVAAQDPIPADGTVEDDFGEELFEPDVPDQVVDEVEQLAFDRAYTVGEEAIDLFENVLREAEGEVDARAETLRMFEGDSLTVAQAALDLYTAHRGTEGEPPDHAELAATVAAEHAIAQDPDVVLIDPDELMPAGEAMRNYFVAEDAVGRFAQLRAEGWDDDAAAARAVEASLDETGLAVAAVMAYRRQLDAGQSHDAARSTAVSDAATAFTSRISAEQADQVRAALTHPADGVEHASAHDTGEESTVDSNEPGISAQAAASAARRRNDEELYQSQVEQRYQALLRDGVDMVTALRLAEEAASELWQVEPWSAVIPRGTRAAADTTSETVSESTTFTLFSPGDVVRSRTTGELSTVTDDAATWDPAFYAPADEVEAPEVAEPALEPGGWIARNLPARDNAASTGAPEMDLRTAIELVAEDSRIESGNEGLTARDATVAARELAEEDVHGVVESDATRAAYLTVINAFDADVDQALAELPTVPSNDGQASAWPVVDQDETAGVAADETVARIDQVLAEDADGDVSEEDAEKQYIEQRRASLRAELAAAAGGMTVEDARAIVREADGLEDHLSSCSQDVSQCSTCSQHEHETSDFWTVDVPAARQRLANTPLVDRVAECGRAVEEVEDAVQHHDPADEDTERAERCARWNADDAADERADADTEGWGQ
;
A
#
# COMPACT_ATOMS: atom_id res chain seq x y z
N MET A 1 -29.33 -30.32 -6.30
CA MET A 1 -29.11 -29.21 -7.25
C MET A 1 -28.15 -28.21 -6.62
N THR A 2 -28.49 -27.63 -5.46
CA THR A 2 -27.60 -26.74 -4.67
C THR A 2 -26.26 -27.40 -4.33
N GLU A 3 -26.26 -28.61 -3.77
CA GLU A 3 -25.04 -29.35 -3.42
C GLU A 3 -24.15 -29.70 -4.65
N TRP A 4 -24.73 -29.78 -5.84
CA TRP A 4 -24.00 -30.07 -7.08
C TRP A 4 -23.37 -28.79 -7.68
N MET A 5 -24.09 -27.67 -7.60
CA MET A 5 -23.56 -26.34 -7.96
C MET A 5 -22.43 -25.91 -7.01
N ASP A 6 -22.52 -26.24 -5.73
CA ASP A 6 -21.46 -25.99 -4.76
C ASP A 6 -20.19 -26.80 -5.08
N GLN A 7 -20.33 -28.06 -5.49
CA GLN A 7 -19.19 -28.90 -5.88
C GLN A 7 -18.51 -28.42 -7.17
N LEU A 8 -19.29 -27.93 -8.14
CA LEU A 8 -18.77 -27.34 -9.38
C LEU A 8 -18.05 -26.02 -9.12
N THR A 9 -18.64 -25.15 -8.31
CA THR A 9 -18.04 -23.88 -7.89
C THR A 9 -16.74 -24.12 -7.14
N GLN A 10 -16.72 -25.06 -6.19
CA GLN A 10 -15.54 -25.39 -5.40
C GLN A 10 -14.41 -26.02 -6.25
N ALA A 11 -14.76 -26.81 -7.27
CA ALA A 11 -13.80 -27.33 -8.24
C ALA A 11 -13.21 -26.22 -9.14
N ALA A 12 -14.05 -25.26 -9.57
CA ALA A 12 -13.61 -24.11 -10.36
C ALA A 12 -12.71 -23.16 -9.56
N THR A 13 -13.06 -22.85 -8.30
CA THR A 13 -12.24 -22.03 -7.40
C THR A 13 -10.89 -22.68 -7.12
N ARG A 14 -10.86 -24.01 -6.89
CA ARG A 14 -9.61 -24.73 -6.65
C ARG A 14 -8.71 -24.76 -7.89
N LEU A 15 -9.30 -24.90 -9.07
CA LEU A 15 -8.57 -24.82 -10.35
C LEU A 15 -7.99 -23.42 -10.61
N ALA A 16 -8.73 -22.36 -10.28
CA ALA A 16 -8.24 -20.99 -10.38
C ALA A 16 -7.07 -20.72 -9.42
N ALA A 17 -7.15 -21.21 -8.18
CA ALA A 17 -6.10 -21.07 -7.18
C ALA A 17 -4.81 -21.84 -7.54
N GLU A 18 -4.92 -23.07 -8.04
CA GLU A 18 -3.77 -23.85 -8.51
C GLU A 18 -3.07 -23.17 -9.69
N ARG A 19 -3.84 -22.60 -10.63
CA ARG A 19 -3.26 -21.87 -11.76
C ARG A 19 -2.65 -20.52 -11.41
N HIS A 20 -3.25 -19.78 -10.48
CA HIS A 20 -2.67 -18.51 -10.02
C HIS A 20 -1.30 -18.75 -9.34
N ARG A 21 -1.15 -19.88 -8.63
CA ARG A 21 0.12 -20.32 -8.03
C ARG A 21 1.17 -20.67 -9.08
N ASP A 22 0.79 -21.41 -10.13
CA ASP A 22 1.69 -21.76 -11.23
C ASP A 22 2.11 -20.54 -12.06
N ILE A 23 1.21 -19.56 -12.26
CA ILE A 23 1.49 -18.30 -12.97
C ILE A 23 2.40 -17.38 -12.14
N ALA A 24 2.17 -17.27 -10.83
CA ALA A 24 3.05 -16.53 -9.92
C ALA A 24 4.47 -17.13 -9.89
N PHE A 25 4.58 -18.47 -9.94
CA PHE A 25 5.86 -19.18 -10.07
C PHE A 25 6.56 -18.88 -11.41
N LEU A 26 5.83 -18.88 -12.52
CA LEU A 26 6.39 -18.54 -13.84
C LEU A 26 6.83 -17.06 -13.92
N ARG A 27 6.10 -16.13 -13.30
CA ARG A 27 6.45 -14.69 -13.21
C ARG A 27 7.72 -14.46 -12.39
N SER A 28 7.84 -15.12 -11.23
CA SER A 28 9.05 -15.11 -10.38
C SER A 28 10.30 -15.63 -11.14
N THR A 29 10.13 -16.68 -11.93
CA THR A 29 11.24 -17.32 -12.66
C THR A 29 11.65 -16.55 -13.93
N ALA A 30 10.70 -15.88 -14.60
CA ALA A 30 10.95 -15.08 -15.80
C ALA A 30 11.66 -13.75 -15.47
N ALA A 31 11.33 -13.11 -14.35
CA ALA A 31 12.02 -11.90 -13.87
C ALA A 31 13.52 -12.13 -13.60
N ALA A 32 13.91 -13.37 -13.25
CA ALA A 32 15.30 -13.73 -12.95
C ALA A 32 16.14 -14.16 -14.17
N GLY A 33 15.56 -14.34 -15.38
CA GLY A 33 16.17 -15.18 -16.42
C GLY A 33 16.05 -14.75 -17.89
N VAL A 34 15.96 -13.45 -18.20
CA VAL A 34 15.60 -12.98 -19.56
C VAL A 34 16.63 -13.30 -20.68
N THR A 35 17.85 -13.74 -20.36
CA THR A 35 18.88 -14.04 -21.38
C THR A 35 19.27 -15.53 -21.53
N ASP A 36 18.78 -16.44 -20.68
CA ASP A 36 19.19 -17.86 -20.76
C ASP A 36 18.26 -18.69 -21.68
N PRO A 37 18.76 -19.22 -22.81
CA PRO A 37 17.98 -20.03 -23.75
C PRO A 37 17.48 -21.35 -23.15
N VAL A 38 18.11 -21.89 -22.09
CA VAL A 38 17.68 -23.11 -21.41
C VAL A 38 16.45 -22.85 -20.54
N VAL A 39 16.41 -21.70 -19.85
CA VAL A 39 15.25 -21.27 -19.06
C VAL A 39 14.08 -20.99 -20.00
N ARG A 40 14.32 -20.31 -21.13
CA ARG A 40 13.28 -20.09 -22.16
C ARG A 40 12.69 -21.40 -22.71
N ALA A 41 13.53 -22.36 -23.09
CA ALA A 41 13.07 -23.64 -23.63
C ALA A 41 12.36 -24.52 -22.57
N ARG A 42 12.60 -24.26 -21.28
CA ARG A 42 11.86 -24.89 -20.18
C ARG A 42 10.48 -24.25 -20.01
N LEU A 43 10.42 -22.92 -19.98
CA LEU A 43 9.16 -22.17 -19.89
C LEU A 43 8.22 -22.46 -21.07
N GLU A 44 8.75 -22.55 -22.29
CA GLU A 44 7.97 -22.94 -23.48
C GLU A 44 7.39 -24.36 -23.38
N ARG A 45 8.08 -25.27 -22.69
CA ARG A 45 7.59 -26.64 -22.46
C ARG A 45 6.51 -26.69 -21.39
N GLU A 46 6.71 -25.96 -20.30
CA GLU A 46 5.74 -25.86 -19.19
C GLU A 46 4.46 -25.16 -19.66
N ALA A 47 4.55 -24.12 -20.50
CA ALA A 47 3.40 -23.50 -21.15
C ALA A 47 2.66 -24.46 -22.09
N ALA A 48 3.37 -25.28 -22.87
CA ALA A 48 2.75 -26.29 -23.74
C ALA A 48 2.04 -27.40 -22.94
N GLU A 49 2.57 -27.77 -21.78
CA GLU A 49 1.97 -28.77 -20.88
C GLU A 49 0.72 -28.22 -20.17
N ALA A 50 0.73 -26.94 -19.78
CA ALA A 50 -0.44 -26.25 -19.24
C ALA A 50 -1.57 -26.09 -20.28
N ALA A 51 -1.23 -25.84 -21.55
CA ALA A 51 -2.20 -25.81 -22.65
C ALA A 51 -2.82 -27.18 -22.92
N ALA A 52 -2.00 -28.24 -22.98
CA ALA A 52 -2.50 -29.61 -23.16
C ALA A 52 -3.41 -30.07 -22.01
N THR A 53 -3.12 -29.60 -20.79
CA THR A 53 -3.94 -29.87 -19.60
C THR A 53 -5.29 -29.14 -19.67
N ALA A 54 -5.32 -27.89 -20.15
CA ALA A 54 -6.56 -27.15 -20.40
C ALA A 54 -7.46 -27.83 -21.45
N ASP A 55 -6.87 -28.31 -22.54
CA ASP A 55 -7.58 -29.08 -23.57
C ASP A 55 -8.17 -30.39 -23.00
N GLY A 56 -7.45 -31.04 -22.08
CA GLY A 56 -7.94 -32.21 -21.35
C GLY A 56 -9.16 -31.92 -20.47
N TYR A 57 -9.22 -30.74 -19.84
CA TYR A 57 -10.38 -30.32 -19.05
C TYR A 57 -11.57 -29.91 -19.92
N ALA A 58 -11.34 -29.24 -21.05
CA ALA A 58 -12.40 -28.94 -22.02
C ALA A 58 -13.02 -30.22 -22.61
N ALA A 59 -12.20 -31.24 -22.90
CA ALA A 59 -12.70 -32.55 -23.32
C ALA A 59 -13.54 -33.23 -22.23
N ARG A 60 -13.15 -33.09 -20.95
CA ARG A 60 -13.88 -33.67 -19.82
C ARG A 60 -15.19 -32.94 -19.52
N ALA A 61 -15.23 -31.62 -19.67
CA ALA A 61 -16.46 -30.84 -19.62
C ALA A 61 -17.44 -31.23 -20.74
N ALA A 62 -16.93 -31.47 -21.95
CA ALA A 62 -17.74 -31.96 -23.08
C ALA A 62 -18.28 -33.38 -22.86
N GLU A 63 -17.52 -34.27 -22.21
CA GLU A 63 -18.01 -35.61 -21.81
C GLU A 63 -19.10 -35.52 -20.72
N LEU A 64 -19.00 -34.55 -19.81
CA LEU A 64 -19.97 -34.32 -18.73
C LEU A 64 -21.25 -33.61 -19.19
N GLY A 65 -21.22 -32.93 -20.34
CA GLY A 65 -22.41 -32.32 -20.95
C GLY A 65 -23.39 -33.34 -21.55
N VAL A 66 -22.95 -34.57 -21.84
CA VAL A 66 -23.80 -35.58 -22.50
C VAL A 66 -24.94 -36.05 -21.59
N GLY A 67 -26.12 -35.47 -21.78
CA GLY A 67 -27.36 -35.81 -21.07
C GLY A 67 -27.97 -34.68 -20.25
N ASN A 68 -27.36 -33.48 -20.26
CA ASN A 68 -27.87 -32.30 -19.58
C ASN A 68 -28.92 -31.57 -20.45
N GLU A 69 -29.73 -30.70 -19.85
CA GLU A 69 -30.65 -29.88 -20.62
C GLU A 69 -29.88 -28.82 -21.43
N PRO A 70 -30.39 -28.36 -22.59
CA PRO A 70 -29.65 -27.46 -23.49
C PRO A 70 -29.18 -26.14 -22.87
N TRP A 71 -29.83 -25.68 -21.80
CA TRP A 71 -29.42 -24.47 -21.08
C TRP A 71 -28.27 -24.74 -20.11
N GLU A 72 -28.21 -25.93 -19.50
CA GLU A 72 -27.09 -26.37 -18.65
C GLU A 72 -25.82 -26.61 -19.47
N GLU A 73 -25.96 -27.14 -20.69
CA GLU A 73 -24.85 -27.25 -21.66
C GLU A 73 -24.30 -25.86 -22.05
N ALA A 74 -25.18 -24.86 -22.21
CA ALA A 74 -24.80 -23.49 -22.53
C ALA A 74 -24.09 -22.79 -21.35
N GLU A 75 -24.57 -23.00 -20.12
CA GLU A 75 -23.97 -22.44 -18.91
C GLU A 75 -22.59 -23.06 -18.61
N ILE A 76 -22.45 -24.39 -18.76
CA ILE A 76 -21.15 -25.06 -18.65
C ILE A 76 -20.18 -24.56 -19.72
N ALA A 77 -20.64 -24.39 -20.96
CA ALA A 77 -19.80 -23.85 -22.03
C ALA A 77 -19.36 -22.39 -21.76
N GLN A 78 -20.26 -21.58 -21.19
CA GLN A 78 -19.96 -20.20 -20.82
C GLN A 78 -18.93 -20.12 -19.69
N GLN A 79 -19.07 -20.94 -18.64
CA GLN A 79 -18.12 -20.97 -17.52
C GLN A 79 -16.73 -21.46 -17.95
N VAL A 80 -16.68 -22.46 -18.85
CA VAL A 80 -15.41 -22.93 -19.44
C VAL A 80 -14.75 -21.85 -20.29
N GLU A 81 -15.52 -21.09 -21.06
CA GLU A 81 -14.99 -19.98 -21.87
C GLU A 81 -14.54 -18.80 -20.99
N GLN A 82 -15.27 -18.45 -19.93
CA GLN A 82 -14.84 -17.45 -18.95
C GLN A 82 -13.53 -17.83 -18.25
N ALA A 83 -13.39 -19.09 -17.83
CA ALA A 83 -12.15 -19.60 -17.24
C ALA A 83 -10.98 -19.60 -18.24
N ARG A 84 -11.27 -19.87 -19.52
CA ARG A 84 -10.29 -19.80 -20.60
C ARG A 84 -9.83 -18.36 -20.87
N VAL A 85 -10.76 -17.41 -20.95
CA VAL A 85 -10.48 -15.97 -21.18
C VAL A 85 -9.64 -15.40 -20.04
N ALA A 86 -10.02 -15.67 -18.78
CA ALA A 86 -9.25 -15.27 -17.60
C ALA A 86 -7.81 -15.83 -17.64
N ALA A 87 -7.64 -17.10 -18.02
CA ALA A 87 -6.32 -17.72 -18.12
C ALA A 87 -5.46 -17.18 -19.27
N THR A 88 -6.05 -16.71 -20.37
CA THR A 88 -5.32 -16.01 -21.45
C THR A 88 -4.96 -14.57 -21.09
N HIS A 89 -5.74 -13.91 -20.24
CA HIS A 89 -5.47 -12.53 -19.82
C HIS A 89 -4.19 -12.47 -18.95
N ASP A 90 -4.03 -13.38 -17.99
CA ASP A 90 -2.86 -13.45 -17.08
C ASP A 90 -1.53 -13.82 -17.77
N VAL A 91 -1.58 -14.48 -18.94
CA VAL A 91 -0.39 -14.91 -19.71
C VAL A 91 0.07 -13.83 -20.70
N LEU A 92 -0.79 -12.87 -21.04
CA LEU A 92 -0.49 -11.79 -21.99
C LEU A 92 0.04 -10.51 -21.34
N ASP A 93 0.08 -10.45 -20.01
CA ASP A 93 0.70 -9.34 -19.30
C ASP A 93 2.21 -9.30 -19.60
N GLY A 94 2.68 -8.17 -20.13
CA GLY A 94 4.09 -7.97 -20.42
C GLY A 94 4.90 -8.07 -19.12
N PRO A 95 6.10 -8.69 -19.11
CA PRO A 95 6.92 -8.87 -17.91
C PRO A 95 7.52 -7.57 -17.33
N GLY A 96 6.88 -6.42 -17.52
CA GLY A 96 7.33 -5.11 -17.06
C GLY A 96 6.21 -4.12 -16.73
N GLU A 97 4.94 -4.55 -16.61
CA GLU A 97 3.88 -3.68 -16.10
C GLU A 97 4.03 -3.47 -14.59
N THR A 98 3.91 -2.21 -14.13
CA THR A 98 3.92 -1.88 -12.69
C THR A 98 2.57 -2.20 -12.05
N THR A 99 2.54 -2.37 -10.72
CA THR A 99 1.28 -2.56 -9.97
C THR A 99 0.26 -1.45 -10.24
N GLU A 100 0.74 -0.21 -10.41
CA GLU A 100 -0.10 0.93 -10.76
C GLU A 100 -0.67 0.79 -12.18
N GLN A 101 0.13 0.39 -13.17
CA GLN A 101 -0.37 0.14 -14.53
C GLN A 101 -1.43 -0.98 -14.58
N LEU A 102 -1.27 -2.02 -13.76
CA LEU A 102 -2.28 -3.08 -13.62
C LEU A 102 -3.59 -2.51 -13.07
N ARG A 103 -3.53 -1.70 -12.01
CA ARG A 103 -4.71 -1.03 -11.44
C ARG A 103 -5.40 -0.10 -12.44
N GLN A 104 -4.62 0.67 -13.20
CA GLN A 104 -5.13 1.56 -14.23
C GLN A 104 -5.81 0.78 -15.37
N ARG A 105 -5.24 -0.37 -15.76
CA ARG A 105 -5.84 -1.28 -16.74
C ARG A 105 -7.15 -1.90 -16.26
N GLU A 106 -7.23 -2.29 -14.99
CA GLU A 106 -8.48 -2.78 -14.39
C GLU A 106 -9.60 -1.73 -14.44
N ILE A 107 -9.27 -0.47 -14.12
CA ILE A 107 -10.22 0.66 -14.21
C ILE A 107 -10.69 0.88 -15.66
N ALA A 108 -9.77 0.82 -16.62
CA ALA A 108 -10.06 0.94 -18.04
C ALA A 108 -11.00 -0.18 -18.51
N ASP A 109 -10.71 -1.43 -18.15
CA ASP A 109 -11.49 -2.60 -18.53
C ASP A 109 -12.90 -2.62 -17.91
N ALA A 110 -13.01 -2.25 -16.63
CA ALA A 110 -14.29 -2.14 -15.94
C ALA A 110 -15.18 -1.07 -16.57
N THR A 111 -14.62 0.10 -16.88
CA THR A 111 -15.35 1.19 -17.54
C THR A 111 -15.79 0.79 -18.95
N MET A 112 -14.93 0.08 -19.69
CA MET A 112 -15.29 -0.44 -21.01
C MET A 112 -16.45 -1.43 -20.96
N LEU A 113 -16.48 -2.33 -19.98
CA LEU A 113 -17.59 -3.26 -19.78
C LEU A 113 -18.91 -2.52 -19.50
N SER A 114 -18.88 -1.49 -18.65
CA SER A 114 -20.06 -0.65 -18.40
C SER A 114 -20.54 0.07 -19.66
N TYR A 115 -19.63 0.64 -20.44
CA TYR A 115 -19.97 1.30 -21.71
C TYR A 115 -20.64 0.36 -22.71
N LEU A 116 -20.08 -0.84 -22.91
CA LEU A 116 -20.66 -1.85 -23.80
C LEU A 116 -22.04 -2.31 -23.31
N THR A 117 -22.22 -2.40 -21.99
CA THR A 117 -23.51 -2.74 -21.38
C THR A 117 -24.55 -1.64 -21.65
N TRP A 118 -24.19 -0.36 -21.48
CA TRP A 118 -25.09 0.76 -21.77
C TRP A 118 -25.48 0.82 -23.26
N GLN A 119 -24.55 0.51 -24.17
CA GLN A 119 -24.87 0.38 -25.59
C GLN A 119 -25.87 -0.76 -25.85
N GLN A 120 -25.69 -1.91 -25.19
CA GLN A 120 -26.58 -3.06 -25.32
C GLN A 120 -27.99 -2.78 -24.77
N GLU A 121 -28.08 -2.03 -23.67
CA GLU A 121 -29.33 -1.59 -23.05
C GLU A 121 -30.06 -0.50 -23.86
N GLY A 122 -29.42 0.05 -24.90
CA GLY A 122 -29.99 1.12 -25.71
C GLY A 122 -30.03 2.47 -25.00
N VAL A 123 -29.11 2.70 -24.06
CA VAL A 123 -28.95 4.00 -23.39
C VAL A 123 -28.64 5.07 -24.45
N PRO A 124 -29.34 6.22 -24.45
CA PRO A 124 -29.09 7.28 -25.42
C PRO A 124 -27.63 7.77 -25.38
N PRO A 125 -27.02 8.14 -26.52
CA PRO A 125 -25.63 8.59 -26.56
C PRO A 125 -25.31 9.79 -25.64
N GLN A 126 -26.28 10.68 -25.43
CA GLN A 126 -26.12 11.82 -24.52
C GLN A 126 -25.99 11.39 -23.05
N GLU A 127 -26.76 10.37 -22.67
CA GLU A 127 -26.71 9.79 -21.32
C GLU A 127 -25.42 8.97 -21.12
N ILE A 128 -24.96 8.26 -22.16
CA ILE A 128 -23.64 7.60 -22.12
C ILE A 128 -22.53 8.63 -21.95
N ALA A 129 -22.56 9.75 -22.69
CA ALA A 129 -21.59 10.82 -22.54
C ALA A 129 -21.58 11.40 -21.12
N TYR A 130 -22.75 11.71 -20.56
CA TYR A 130 -22.89 12.19 -19.18
C TYR A 130 -22.37 11.19 -18.13
N ARG A 131 -22.59 9.89 -18.34
CA ARG A 131 -22.01 8.85 -17.45
C ARG A 131 -20.50 8.78 -17.57
N LEU A 132 -19.95 8.95 -18.78
CA LEU A 132 -18.51 8.97 -19.02
C LEU A 132 -17.81 10.21 -18.45
N GLU A 133 -18.53 11.31 -18.22
CA GLU A 133 -17.99 12.48 -17.50
C GLU A 133 -17.78 12.18 -16.00
N ARG A 134 -18.42 11.14 -15.46
CA ARG A 134 -18.36 10.78 -14.03
C ARG A 134 -17.48 9.57 -13.71
N VAL A 135 -16.96 8.87 -14.72
CA VAL A 135 -16.01 7.76 -14.52
C VAL A 135 -14.58 8.28 -14.42
N SER A 136 -13.65 7.43 -13.98
CA SER A 136 -12.22 7.77 -13.96
C SER A 136 -11.76 8.28 -15.34
N PRO A 137 -10.86 9.29 -15.41
CA PRO A 137 -10.28 9.77 -16.66
C PRO A 137 -9.66 8.66 -17.51
N ILE A 138 -9.06 7.64 -16.88
CA ILE A 138 -8.52 6.46 -17.57
C ILE A 138 -9.64 5.68 -18.25
N GLY A 139 -10.75 5.47 -17.55
CA GLY A 139 -11.93 4.81 -18.07
C GLY A 139 -12.55 5.57 -19.24
N ALA A 140 -12.74 6.89 -19.10
CA ALA A 140 -13.27 7.75 -20.16
C ALA A 140 -12.37 7.75 -21.40
N LYS A 141 -11.05 7.79 -21.20
CA LYS A 141 -10.06 7.68 -22.27
C LYS A 141 -10.12 6.32 -22.97
N ALA A 142 -10.23 5.23 -22.22
CA ALA A 142 -10.37 3.88 -22.79
C ALA A 142 -11.60 3.79 -23.71
N VAL A 143 -12.73 4.40 -23.33
CA VAL A 143 -13.91 4.45 -24.20
C VAL A 143 -13.67 5.29 -25.46
N SER A 144 -13.03 6.45 -25.32
CA SER A 144 -12.70 7.30 -26.47
C SER A 144 -11.75 6.61 -27.48
N ASP A 145 -10.70 5.96 -26.97
CA ASP A 145 -9.75 5.20 -27.78
C ASP A 145 -10.45 3.98 -28.44
N TYR A 146 -11.37 3.31 -27.74
CA TYR A 146 -12.18 2.23 -28.28
C TYR A 146 -13.05 2.68 -29.47
N GLU A 147 -13.82 3.76 -29.32
CA GLU A 147 -14.64 4.32 -30.40
C GLU A 147 -13.79 4.72 -31.62
N ARG A 148 -12.60 5.30 -31.36
CA ARG A 148 -11.65 5.67 -32.41
C ARG A 148 -11.11 4.45 -33.15
N LEU A 149 -10.79 3.37 -32.44
CA LEU A 149 -10.31 2.12 -33.01
C LEU A 149 -11.40 1.41 -33.85
N LEU A 150 -12.65 1.43 -33.39
CA LEU A 150 -13.79 0.96 -34.18
C LEU A 150 -13.95 1.79 -35.47
N ALA A 151 -13.84 3.11 -35.39
CA ALA A 151 -13.99 4.00 -36.54
C ALA A 151 -12.93 3.75 -37.65
N ILE A 152 -11.73 3.28 -37.27
CA ILE A 152 -10.68 2.90 -38.24
C ILE A 152 -10.72 1.41 -38.64
N GLY A 153 -11.68 0.65 -38.13
CA GLY A 153 -11.99 -0.71 -38.58
C GLY A 153 -11.34 -1.85 -37.80
N TYR A 154 -10.91 -1.62 -36.56
CA TYR A 154 -10.53 -2.73 -35.67
C TYR A 154 -11.77 -3.53 -35.26
N GLU A 155 -11.59 -4.84 -35.07
CA GLU A 155 -12.63 -5.70 -34.48
C GLU A 155 -12.91 -5.28 -33.03
N PRO A 156 -14.16 -5.35 -32.52
CA PRO A 156 -14.51 -4.86 -31.18
C PRO A 156 -13.64 -5.41 -30.05
N ASP A 157 -13.37 -6.71 -30.02
CA ASP A 157 -12.57 -7.30 -28.94
C ASP A 157 -11.10 -6.82 -28.99
N GLU A 158 -10.55 -6.64 -30.20
CA GLU A 158 -9.20 -6.12 -30.41
C GLU A 158 -9.12 -4.62 -30.08
N ALA A 159 -10.12 -3.84 -30.52
CA ALA A 159 -10.23 -2.42 -30.20
C ALA A 159 -10.31 -2.20 -28.69
N ARG A 160 -11.07 -3.03 -27.96
CA ARG A 160 -11.21 -2.93 -26.51
C ARG A 160 -9.87 -3.20 -25.81
N ALA A 161 -9.21 -4.30 -26.15
CA ALA A 161 -7.95 -4.67 -25.51
C ALA A 161 -6.85 -3.61 -25.75
N ILE A 162 -6.77 -3.06 -26.97
CA ILE A 162 -5.83 -1.99 -27.30
C ILE A 162 -6.19 -0.71 -26.54
N ALA A 163 -7.46 -0.32 -26.50
CA ALA A 163 -7.89 0.90 -25.82
C ALA A 163 -7.62 0.87 -24.31
N ALA A 164 -7.91 -0.25 -23.65
CA ALA A 164 -7.62 -0.43 -22.23
C ALA A 164 -6.12 -0.38 -21.93
N GLY A 165 -5.30 -1.06 -22.75
CA GLY A 165 -3.84 -1.02 -22.61
C GLY A 165 -3.23 0.37 -22.87
N VAL A 166 -3.74 1.09 -23.87
CA VAL A 166 -3.28 2.45 -24.19
C VAL A 166 -3.71 3.46 -23.11
N ALA A 167 -4.90 3.31 -22.54
CA ALA A 167 -5.36 4.17 -21.45
C ALA A 167 -4.56 3.94 -20.15
N ALA A 168 -4.15 2.70 -19.87
CA ALA A 168 -3.36 2.35 -18.68
C ALA A 168 -1.87 2.73 -18.77
N GLN A 169 -1.38 3.05 -19.97
CA GLN A 169 0.01 3.47 -20.21
C GLN A 169 0.17 4.98 -20.29
N ASP A 170 -0.93 5.72 -20.41
CA ASP A 170 -0.90 7.18 -20.52
C ASP A 170 -0.88 7.78 -19.12
N PRO A 171 0.22 8.46 -18.70
CA PRO A 171 0.26 9.09 -17.39
C PRO A 171 -0.86 10.13 -17.32
N ILE A 172 -1.75 9.96 -16.34
CA ILE A 172 -2.83 10.92 -16.09
C ILE A 172 -2.14 12.27 -15.81
N PRO A 173 -2.46 13.35 -16.54
CA PRO A 173 -2.07 14.68 -16.09
C PRO A 173 -2.72 14.88 -14.71
N ALA A 174 -1.89 15.11 -13.68
CA ALA A 174 -2.32 15.16 -12.29
C ALA A 174 -3.26 16.34 -11.95
N ASP A 175 -3.74 17.08 -12.95
CA ASP A 175 -4.56 18.26 -12.75
C ASP A 175 -5.79 18.22 -13.68
N GLY A 176 -6.95 18.03 -13.06
CA GLY A 176 -8.26 17.86 -13.69
C GLY A 176 -8.88 19.19 -14.13
N THR A 177 -8.17 19.99 -14.92
CA THR A 177 -8.76 21.19 -15.54
C THR A 177 -9.56 20.80 -16.78
N VAL A 178 -10.82 20.42 -16.56
CA VAL A 178 -11.84 20.42 -17.61
C VAL A 178 -12.12 21.88 -17.97
N GLU A 179 -11.83 22.27 -19.21
CA GLU A 179 -12.15 23.59 -19.75
C GLU A 179 -13.67 23.82 -19.72
N ASP A 180 -14.18 24.56 -18.72
CA ASP A 180 -15.55 25.07 -18.73
C ASP A 180 -15.53 26.56 -19.13
N ASP A 181 -16.13 26.86 -20.28
CA ASP A 181 -16.22 28.18 -20.93
C ASP A 181 -17.27 29.09 -20.24
N PHE A 182 -17.38 29.03 -18.91
CA PHE A 182 -18.31 29.83 -18.11
C PHE A 182 -17.58 30.61 -16.99
N GLY A 183 -17.14 31.81 -17.35
CA GLY A 183 -17.07 33.02 -16.51
C GLY A 183 -16.55 32.90 -15.07
N GLU A 184 -15.28 33.24 -14.89
CA GLU A 184 -14.69 33.97 -13.75
C GLU A 184 -15.34 33.79 -12.36
N GLU A 185 -14.98 32.72 -11.64
CA GLU A 185 -14.75 32.78 -10.18
C GLU A 185 -13.77 31.65 -9.78
N LEU A 186 -12.61 32.05 -9.27
CA LEU A 186 -11.43 31.20 -8.98
C LEU A 186 -11.69 30.23 -7.82
N PHE A 187 -11.54 28.93 -8.06
CA PHE A 187 -11.26 27.93 -7.04
C PHE A 187 -10.06 27.10 -7.50
N GLU A 188 -8.91 27.32 -6.87
CA GLU A 188 -7.77 26.41 -6.93
C GLU A 188 -8.14 25.16 -6.10
N PRO A 189 -7.91 23.92 -6.59
CA PRO A 189 -8.11 22.75 -5.76
C PRO A 189 -6.96 22.64 -4.75
N ASP A 190 -7.24 23.03 -3.51
CA ASP A 190 -6.38 22.72 -2.37
C ASP A 190 -6.18 21.20 -2.30
N VAL A 191 -4.93 20.73 -2.46
CA VAL A 191 -4.56 19.41 -1.96
C VAL A 191 -4.76 19.49 -0.45
N PRO A 192 -5.65 18.68 0.16
CA PRO A 192 -5.90 18.80 1.58
C PRO A 192 -4.59 18.59 2.33
N ASP A 193 -4.20 19.52 3.21
CA ASP A 193 -3.01 19.42 4.07
C ASP A 193 -2.89 18.03 4.73
N GLN A 194 -4.04 17.41 5.01
CA GLN A 194 -4.16 16.07 5.54
C GLN A 194 -3.42 14.99 4.72
N VAL A 195 -3.34 15.10 3.39
CA VAL A 195 -2.65 14.12 2.54
C VAL A 195 -1.13 14.27 2.67
N VAL A 196 -0.62 15.50 2.84
CA VAL A 196 0.81 15.76 3.06
C VAL A 196 1.21 15.26 4.44
N ASP A 197 0.42 15.58 5.47
CA ASP A 197 0.62 15.10 6.84
C ASP A 197 0.61 13.56 6.91
N GLU A 198 -0.29 12.88 6.19
CA GLU A 198 -0.37 11.41 6.15
C GLU A 198 0.85 10.77 5.47
N VAL A 199 1.41 11.40 4.42
CA VAL A 199 2.61 10.89 3.73
C VAL A 199 3.87 11.10 4.59
N GLU A 200 4.02 12.26 5.23
CA GLU A 200 5.12 12.53 6.15
C GLU A 200 5.06 11.59 7.37
N GLN A 201 3.86 11.37 7.92
CA GLN A 201 3.67 10.43 9.03
C GLN A 201 4.02 8.99 8.64
N LEU A 202 3.62 8.53 7.45
CA LEU A 202 3.98 7.19 6.94
C LEU A 202 5.49 7.04 6.74
N ALA A 203 6.18 8.08 6.25
CA ALA A 203 7.62 8.08 6.12
C ALA A 203 8.31 8.04 7.49
N PHE A 204 7.79 8.79 8.46
CA PHE A 204 8.23 8.78 9.85
C PHE A 204 8.08 7.40 10.49
N ASP A 205 6.88 6.82 10.43
CA ASP A 205 6.58 5.52 11.06
C ASP A 205 7.49 4.42 10.50
N ARG A 206 7.73 4.43 9.18
CA ARG A 206 8.64 3.49 8.53
C ARG A 206 10.08 3.65 8.99
N ALA A 207 10.58 4.89 9.07
CA ALA A 207 11.93 5.15 9.56
C ALA A 207 12.07 4.81 11.05
N TYR A 208 11.04 5.09 11.85
CA TYR A 208 10.99 4.73 13.26
C TYR A 208 11.10 3.21 13.45
N THR A 209 10.29 2.41 12.74
CA THR A 209 10.36 0.93 12.79
C THR A 209 11.74 0.41 12.43
N VAL A 210 12.39 0.96 11.39
CA VAL A 210 13.76 0.56 11.01
C VAL A 210 14.76 0.89 12.13
N GLY A 211 14.59 2.03 12.80
CA GLY A 211 15.40 2.43 13.94
C GLY A 211 15.28 1.45 15.12
N GLU A 212 14.06 1.06 15.49
CA GLU A 212 13.80 0.07 16.55
C GLU A 212 14.39 -1.30 16.20
N GLU A 213 14.10 -1.81 14.99
CA GLU A 213 14.61 -3.11 14.53
C GLU A 213 16.15 -3.15 14.56
N ALA A 214 16.81 -2.05 14.16
CA ALA A 214 18.26 -1.96 14.20
C ALA A 214 18.81 -2.02 15.63
N ILE A 215 18.16 -1.34 16.58
CA ILE A 215 18.58 -1.34 18.00
C ILE A 215 18.37 -2.71 18.63
N ASP A 216 17.24 -3.36 18.37
CA ASP A 216 16.93 -4.70 18.87
C ASP A 216 17.88 -5.76 18.29
N LEU A 217 18.14 -5.71 16.98
CA LEU A 217 19.12 -6.59 16.35
C LEU A 217 20.52 -6.35 16.93
N PHE A 218 20.91 -5.09 17.14
CA PHE A 218 22.19 -4.77 17.78
C PHE A 218 22.29 -5.30 19.19
N GLU A 219 21.26 -5.18 20.03
CA GLU A 219 21.27 -5.78 21.37
C GLU A 219 21.39 -7.30 21.32
N ASN A 220 20.68 -7.95 20.41
CA ASN A 220 20.74 -9.40 20.23
C ASN A 220 22.14 -9.85 19.78
N VAL A 221 22.71 -9.20 18.75
CA VAL A 221 24.05 -9.49 18.25
C VAL A 221 25.11 -9.18 19.32
N LEU A 222 24.95 -8.11 20.09
CA LEU A 222 25.89 -7.73 21.15
C LEU A 222 25.98 -8.77 22.27
N ARG A 223 24.93 -9.57 22.51
CA ARG A 223 24.99 -10.69 23.47
C ARG A 223 25.90 -11.82 22.98
N GLU A 224 26.10 -11.95 21.67
CA GLU A 224 26.88 -13.02 21.04
C GLU A 224 28.26 -12.56 20.55
N ALA A 225 28.42 -11.29 20.20
CA ALA A 225 29.63 -10.72 19.66
C ALA A 225 30.73 -10.50 20.73
N GLU A 226 32.00 -10.52 20.29
CA GLU A 226 33.14 -10.26 21.18
C GLU A 226 33.29 -8.77 21.56
N GLY A 227 32.54 -7.87 20.90
CA GLY A 227 32.52 -6.45 21.20
C GLY A 227 31.47 -5.65 20.43
N GLU A 228 31.24 -4.43 20.89
CA GLU A 228 30.24 -3.48 20.34
C GLU A 228 30.50 -3.09 18.89
N VAL A 229 31.76 -2.94 18.49
CA VAL A 229 32.13 -2.62 17.10
C VAL A 229 31.74 -3.74 16.14
N ASP A 230 31.98 -5.00 16.54
CA ASP A 230 31.64 -6.16 15.72
C ASP A 230 30.13 -6.36 15.67
N ALA A 231 29.44 -6.18 16.80
CA ALA A 231 27.99 -6.25 16.85
C ALA A 231 27.34 -5.21 15.93
N ARG A 232 27.81 -3.96 15.99
CA ARG A 232 27.31 -2.88 15.13
C ARG A 232 27.55 -3.17 13.65
N ALA A 233 28.74 -3.64 13.29
CA ALA A 233 29.07 -3.96 11.90
C ALA A 233 28.24 -5.14 11.36
N GLU A 234 27.88 -6.10 12.20
CA GLU A 234 27.04 -7.24 11.82
C GLU A 234 25.56 -6.84 11.70
N THR A 235 25.04 -6.02 12.61
CA THR A 235 23.69 -5.45 12.51
C THR A 235 23.52 -4.61 11.25
N LEU A 236 24.45 -3.68 10.95
CA LEU A 236 24.33 -2.82 9.77
C LEU A 236 24.39 -3.60 8.45
N ARG A 237 24.98 -4.79 8.40
CA ARG A 237 24.94 -5.65 7.18
C ARG A 237 23.55 -6.22 6.88
N MET A 238 22.61 -6.14 7.82
CA MET A 238 21.23 -6.61 7.63
C MET A 238 20.33 -5.56 6.98
N PHE A 239 20.79 -4.32 6.86
CA PHE A 239 20.04 -3.21 6.27
C PHE A 239 20.68 -2.77 4.94
N GLU A 240 19.86 -2.35 3.98
CA GLU A 240 20.26 -1.85 2.67
C GLU A 240 19.55 -0.53 2.34
N GLY A 241 20.11 0.27 1.43
CA GLY A 241 19.46 1.51 0.93
C GLY A 241 19.20 2.55 2.04
N ASP A 242 18.03 3.18 2.00
CA ASP A 242 17.64 4.24 2.95
C ASP A 242 17.50 3.71 4.38
N SER A 243 17.10 2.44 4.53
CA SER A 243 17.04 1.76 5.82
C SER A 243 18.41 1.61 6.48
N LEU A 244 19.50 1.52 5.70
CA LEU A 244 20.86 1.48 6.24
C LEU A 244 21.23 2.82 6.90
N THR A 245 20.85 3.94 6.28
CA THR A 245 21.12 5.29 6.82
C THR A 245 20.38 5.52 8.13
N VAL A 246 19.10 5.16 8.18
CA VAL A 246 18.27 5.22 9.39
C VAL A 246 18.84 4.33 10.49
N ALA A 247 19.12 3.06 10.19
CA ALA A 247 19.71 2.11 11.14
C ALA A 247 21.06 2.60 11.67
N GLN A 248 21.88 3.23 10.81
CA GLN A 248 23.17 3.78 11.22
C GLN A 248 23.01 4.97 12.17
N ALA A 249 22.09 5.90 11.88
CA ALA A 249 21.78 7.04 12.76
C ALA A 249 21.21 6.57 14.11
N ALA A 250 20.28 5.62 14.11
CA ALA A 250 19.68 5.06 15.32
C ALA A 250 20.75 4.40 16.19
N LEU A 251 21.65 3.60 15.60
CA LEU A 251 22.74 2.95 16.35
C LEU A 251 23.79 3.94 16.86
N ASP A 252 24.10 5.01 16.12
CA ASP A 252 24.98 6.09 16.61
C ASP A 252 24.42 6.77 17.86
N LEU A 253 23.13 7.13 17.83
CA LEU A 253 22.45 7.76 18.95
C LEU A 253 22.33 6.80 20.14
N TYR A 254 21.88 5.57 19.89
CA TYR A 254 21.71 4.57 20.93
C TYR A 254 23.04 4.25 21.64
N THR A 255 24.13 4.04 20.91
CA THR A 255 25.46 3.78 21.50
C THR A 255 26.01 4.98 22.27
N ALA A 256 25.80 6.21 21.77
CA ALA A 256 26.19 7.43 22.47
C ALA A 256 25.45 7.59 23.81
N HIS A 257 24.17 7.22 23.85
CA HIS A 257 23.32 7.36 25.03
C HIS A 257 23.51 6.23 26.05
N ARG A 258 23.72 4.99 25.60
CA ARG A 258 23.93 3.80 26.43
C ARG A 258 25.10 3.93 27.43
N GLY A 259 26.10 4.78 27.13
CA GLY A 259 27.25 5.04 27.99
C GLY A 259 27.02 6.09 29.08
N THR A 260 25.87 6.77 29.10
CA THR A 260 25.60 7.82 30.10
C THR A 260 24.99 7.21 31.36
N GLU A 261 25.66 7.32 32.51
CA GLU A 261 25.26 6.71 33.80
C GLU A 261 23.99 7.34 34.45
N GLY A 262 23.13 7.98 33.66
CA GLY A 262 21.80 8.43 34.09
C GLY A 262 20.77 7.58 33.39
N GLU A 263 19.82 7.03 34.13
CA GLU A 263 18.81 6.07 33.68
C GLU A 263 17.55 6.83 33.21
N PRO A 264 17.39 7.17 31.91
CA PRO A 264 16.09 7.18 31.29
C PRO A 264 15.80 5.75 30.78
N PRO A 265 14.61 5.21 31.05
CA PRO A 265 14.23 3.86 30.64
C PRO A 265 14.07 3.69 29.11
N ASP A 266 14.57 4.62 28.28
CA ASP A 266 14.06 4.76 26.92
C ASP A 266 15.06 5.31 25.89
N HIS A 267 16.32 4.93 26.01
CA HIS A 267 17.35 5.32 25.03
C HIS A 267 17.14 4.70 23.64
N ALA A 268 16.39 3.60 23.55
CA ALA A 268 16.09 2.94 22.29
C ALA A 268 15.04 3.73 21.49
N GLU A 269 13.88 4.03 22.10
CA GLU A 269 12.83 4.84 21.48
C GLU A 269 13.36 6.22 21.09
N LEU A 270 14.06 6.92 21.99
CA LEU A 270 14.61 8.24 21.67
C LEU A 270 15.59 8.18 20.48
N ALA A 271 16.42 7.14 20.40
CA ALA A 271 17.36 6.99 19.30
C ALA A 271 16.65 6.65 17.98
N ALA A 272 15.59 5.83 18.02
CA ALA A 272 14.77 5.51 16.85
C ALA A 272 13.98 6.74 16.36
N THR A 273 13.32 7.46 17.27
CA THR A 273 12.60 8.72 16.99
C THR A 273 13.50 9.76 16.34
N VAL A 274 14.64 10.07 16.96
CA VAL A 274 15.54 11.10 16.43
C VAL A 274 16.17 10.66 15.10
N ALA A 275 16.44 9.36 14.92
CA ALA A 275 16.91 8.86 13.64
C ALA A 275 15.85 8.96 12.54
N ALA A 276 14.56 8.72 12.87
CA ALA A 276 13.44 8.88 11.95
C ALA A 276 13.25 10.34 11.55
N GLU A 277 13.22 11.27 12.52
CA GLU A 277 13.18 12.71 12.26
C GLU A 277 14.35 13.16 11.37
N HIS A 278 15.56 12.65 11.67
CA HIS A 278 16.75 13.00 10.91
C HIS A 278 16.71 12.47 9.48
N ALA A 279 16.17 11.27 9.27
CA ALA A 279 16.04 10.67 7.94
C ALA A 279 15.06 11.46 7.06
N ILE A 280 13.91 11.88 7.61
CA ILE A 280 12.96 12.74 6.91
C ILE A 280 13.60 14.11 6.59
N ALA A 281 14.30 14.69 7.55
CA ALA A 281 14.96 15.99 7.35
C ALA A 281 16.15 15.93 6.37
N GLN A 282 16.75 14.75 6.16
CA GLN A 282 17.88 14.55 5.26
C GLN A 282 17.50 13.99 3.90
N ASP A 283 16.26 13.55 3.70
CA ASP A 283 15.80 13.07 2.40
C ASP A 283 15.90 14.21 1.36
N PRO A 284 16.94 14.19 0.51
CA PRO A 284 17.21 15.29 -0.41
C PRO A 284 16.23 15.31 -1.59
N ASP A 285 15.35 14.31 -1.69
CA ASP A 285 14.27 14.28 -2.68
C ASP A 285 13.03 15.07 -2.22
N VAL A 286 13.00 15.56 -0.97
CA VAL A 286 12.08 16.63 -0.53
C VAL A 286 12.83 17.97 -0.55
N VAL A 287 13.25 18.41 -1.72
CA VAL A 287 13.41 19.85 -1.93
C VAL A 287 11.99 20.42 -1.88
N LEU A 288 11.62 21.01 -0.73
CA LEU A 288 10.54 21.99 -0.67
C LEU A 288 10.95 23.15 -1.59
N ILE A 289 10.69 23.00 -2.88
CA ILE A 289 10.64 24.12 -3.79
C ILE A 289 9.39 24.87 -3.36
N ASP A 290 9.58 26.09 -2.87
CA ASP A 290 8.49 27.01 -2.59
C ASP A 290 7.49 26.95 -3.78
N PRO A 291 6.20 26.68 -3.57
CA PRO A 291 5.21 26.61 -4.64
C PRO A 291 5.22 27.88 -5.52
N ASP A 292 5.62 29.02 -4.95
CA ASP A 292 5.78 30.29 -5.66
C ASP A 292 7.09 30.36 -6.50
N GLU A 293 8.08 29.49 -6.24
CA GLU A 293 9.31 29.33 -7.04
C GLU A 293 9.17 28.30 -8.18
N LEU A 294 8.13 27.47 -8.19
CA LEU A 294 7.68 26.71 -9.36
C LEU A 294 6.62 27.54 -10.09
N MET A 295 6.94 28.06 -11.28
CA MET A 295 5.88 28.63 -12.12
C MET A 295 4.77 27.59 -12.32
N PRO A 296 3.49 27.94 -12.11
CA PRO A 296 2.38 27.01 -12.28
C PRO A 296 2.43 26.37 -13.66
N ALA A 297 2.21 25.05 -13.75
CA ALA A 297 2.19 24.32 -15.02
C ALA A 297 1.26 25.00 -16.07
N GLY A 298 0.22 25.68 -15.59
CA GLY A 298 -0.67 26.53 -16.39
C GLY A 298 0.04 27.62 -17.19
N GLU A 299 1.03 28.32 -16.64
CA GLU A 299 1.75 29.38 -17.37
C GLU A 299 2.68 28.79 -18.44
N ALA A 300 3.33 27.66 -18.14
CA ALA A 300 4.12 26.94 -19.14
C ALA A 300 3.24 26.44 -20.31
N MET A 301 2.07 25.85 -20.01
CA MET A 301 1.13 25.41 -21.05
C MET A 301 0.56 26.59 -21.83
N ARG A 302 0.21 27.70 -21.17
CA ARG A 302 -0.22 28.95 -21.82
C ARG A 302 0.83 29.43 -22.82
N ASN A 303 2.11 29.42 -22.46
CA ASN A 303 3.20 29.79 -23.37
C ASN A 303 3.31 28.85 -24.58
N TYR A 304 3.10 27.54 -24.38
CA TYR A 304 3.04 26.59 -25.49
C TYR A 304 1.86 26.89 -26.44
N PHE A 305 0.67 27.14 -25.91
CA PHE A 305 -0.52 27.44 -26.73
C PHE A 305 -0.38 28.74 -27.51
N VAL A 306 0.12 29.82 -26.89
CA VAL A 306 0.34 31.10 -27.58
C VAL A 306 1.38 30.95 -28.69
N ALA A 307 2.48 30.24 -28.43
CA ALA A 307 3.49 29.97 -29.45
C ALA A 307 2.95 29.12 -30.60
N GLU A 308 2.15 28.10 -30.29
CA GLU A 308 1.52 27.23 -31.28
C GLU A 308 0.51 27.96 -32.17
N ASP A 309 -0.41 28.72 -31.56
CA ASP A 309 -1.41 29.51 -32.30
C ASP A 309 -0.74 30.54 -33.21
N ALA A 310 0.28 31.26 -32.72
CA ALA A 310 1.01 32.23 -33.52
C ALA A 310 1.69 31.58 -34.75
N VAL A 311 2.35 30.44 -34.57
CA VAL A 311 3.00 29.71 -35.67
C VAL A 311 1.96 29.09 -36.62
N GLY A 312 0.86 28.57 -36.09
CA GLY A 312 -0.25 28.01 -36.87
C GLY A 312 -0.89 29.06 -37.78
N ARG A 313 -1.23 30.23 -37.23
CA ARG A 313 -1.79 31.37 -38.00
C ARG A 313 -0.80 31.88 -39.04
N PHE A 314 0.48 31.99 -38.68
CA PHE A 314 1.51 32.38 -39.64
C PHE A 314 1.60 31.40 -40.82
N ALA A 315 1.63 30.10 -40.55
CA ALA A 315 1.68 29.07 -41.59
C ALA A 315 0.43 29.09 -42.48
N GLN A 316 -0.76 29.28 -41.89
CA GLN A 316 -2.01 29.44 -42.62
C GLN A 316 -1.98 30.65 -43.56
N LEU A 317 -1.59 31.84 -43.07
CA LEU A 317 -1.54 33.06 -43.88
C LEU A 317 -0.54 32.92 -45.04
N ARG A 318 0.59 32.24 -44.83
CA ARG A 318 1.51 31.91 -45.94
C ARG A 318 0.86 31.01 -46.99
N ALA A 319 0.11 29.99 -46.56
CA ALA A 319 -0.61 29.10 -47.46
C ALA A 319 -1.69 29.83 -48.29
N GLU A 320 -2.27 30.90 -47.73
CA GLU A 320 -3.20 31.81 -48.41
C GLU A 320 -2.50 32.79 -49.39
N GLY A 321 -1.17 32.78 -49.46
CA GLY A 321 -0.38 33.58 -50.40
C GLY A 321 0.00 34.97 -49.88
N TRP A 322 -0.09 35.21 -48.58
CA TRP A 322 0.47 36.42 -47.96
C TRP A 322 2.00 36.37 -48.00
N ASP A 323 2.64 37.54 -48.15
CA ASP A 323 4.09 37.63 -47.98
C ASP A 323 4.48 37.40 -46.52
N ASP A 324 5.69 36.89 -46.29
CA ASP A 324 6.15 36.43 -44.97
C ASP A 324 6.12 37.55 -43.92
N ASP A 325 6.37 38.81 -44.29
CA ASP A 325 6.38 39.91 -43.32
C ASP A 325 4.95 40.35 -42.97
N ALA A 326 4.03 40.38 -43.94
CA ALA A 326 2.62 40.65 -43.68
C ALA A 326 1.94 39.52 -42.90
N ALA A 327 2.25 38.26 -43.22
CA ALA A 327 1.77 37.08 -42.49
C ALA A 327 2.25 37.10 -41.04
N ALA A 328 3.53 37.42 -40.81
CA ALA A 328 4.09 37.49 -39.46
C ALA A 328 3.45 38.61 -38.63
N ALA A 329 3.34 39.81 -39.20
CA ALA A 329 2.72 40.95 -38.51
C ALA A 329 1.28 40.64 -38.10
N ARG A 330 0.51 39.98 -38.97
CA ARG A 330 -0.90 39.65 -38.72
C ARG A 330 -1.09 38.49 -37.75
N ALA A 331 -0.22 37.48 -37.81
CA ALA A 331 -0.22 36.38 -36.82
C ALA A 331 0.07 36.90 -35.41
N VAL A 332 1.06 37.78 -35.27
CA VAL A 332 1.42 38.41 -33.98
C VAL A 332 0.33 39.36 -33.49
N GLU A 333 -0.26 40.18 -34.35
CA GLU A 333 -1.35 41.11 -33.99
C GLU A 333 -2.57 40.37 -33.41
N ALA A 334 -2.78 39.12 -33.83
CA ALA A 334 -3.89 38.29 -33.37
C ALA A 334 -3.64 37.61 -32.01
N SER A 335 -2.39 37.56 -31.53
CA SER A 335 -2.04 37.08 -30.19
C SER A 335 -2.14 38.26 -29.20
N LEU A 336 -3.30 38.42 -28.57
CA LEU A 336 -3.64 39.60 -27.76
C LEU A 336 -2.81 39.71 -26.47
N ASP A 337 -2.38 38.59 -25.90
CA ASP A 337 -1.88 38.57 -24.52
C ASP A 337 -0.35 38.66 -24.44
N GLU A 338 0.37 38.01 -25.37
CA GLU A 338 1.83 37.89 -25.31
C GLU A 338 2.52 38.09 -26.66
N THR A 339 2.46 39.33 -27.14
CA THR A 339 3.08 39.74 -28.40
C THR A 339 4.58 39.39 -28.50
N GLY A 340 5.31 39.41 -27.38
CA GLY A 340 6.75 39.05 -27.34
C GLY A 340 7.00 37.57 -27.69
N LEU A 341 6.26 36.68 -27.04
CA LEU A 341 6.32 35.23 -27.26
C LEU A 341 5.89 34.87 -28.68
N ALA A 342 4.77 35.43 -29.16
CA ALA A 342 4.27 35.20 -30.51
C ALA A 342 5.30 35.64 -31.59
N VAL A 343 5.96 36.79 -31.39
CA VAL A 343 7.04 37.24 -32.28
C VAL A 343 8.21 36.25 -32.26
N ALA A 344 8.62 35.79 -31.08
CA ALA A 344 9.72 34.84 -30.93
C ALA A 344 9.42 33.51 -31.63
N ALA A 345 8.22 32.96 -31.46
CA ALA A 345 7.77 31.72 -32.07
C ALA A 345 7.74 31.82 -33.61
N VAL A 346 7.15 32.89 -34.17
CA VAL A 346 7.12 33.10 -35.64
C VAL A 346 8.53 33.29 -36.21
N MET A 347 9.41 34.01 -35.52
CA MET A 347 10.81 34.20 -35.95
C MET A 347 11.62 32.90 -35.88
N ALA A 348 11.42 32.09 -34.84
CA ALA A 348 12.03 30.77 -34.72
C ALA A 348 11.56 29.86 -35.86
N TYR A 349 10.25 29.85 -36.15
CA TYR A 349 9.67 29.05 -37.23
C TYR A 349 10.24 29.42 -38.60
N ARG A 350 10.34 30.70 -38.93
CA ARG A 350 10.99 31.18 -40.16
C ARG A 350 12.43 30.70 -40.27
N ARG A 351 13.19 30.79 -39.17
CA ARG A 351 14.59 30.37 -39.12
C ARG A 351 14.74 28.86 -39.38
N GLN A 352 13.84 28.04 -38.83
CA GLN A 352 13.85 26.59 -39.05
C GLN A 352 13.46 26.22 -40.50
N LEU A 353 12.51 26.93 -41.11
CA LEU A 353 12.19 26.77 -42.53
C LEU A 353 13.37 27.18 -43.43
N ASP A 354 14.05 28.29 -43.12
CA ASP A 354 15.24 28.73 -43.84
C ASP A 354 16.41 27.73 -43.70
N ALA A 355 16.46 26.99 -42.59
CA ALA A 355 17.40 25.88 -42.37
C ALA A 355 17.02 24.61 -43.15
N GLY A 356 15.90 24.62 -43.89
CA GLY A 356 15.45 23.50 -44.72
C GLY A 356 14.67 22.42 -43.98
N GLN A 357 14.19 22.69 -42.76
CA GLN A 357 13.29 21.77 -42.06
C GLN A 357 11.93 21.68 -42.75
N SER A 358 11.25 20.54 -42.58
CA SER A 358 9.84 20.41 -42.99
C SER A 358 8.96 21.34 -42.14
N HIS A 359 7.78 21.69 -42.65
CA HIS A 359 6.85 22.58 -41.93
C HIS A 359 6.49 22.07 -40.53
N ASP A 360 6.26 20.77 -40.37
CA ASP A 360 5.88 20.19 -39.06
C ASP A 360 7.06 20.19 -38.09
N ALA A 361 8.26 19.85 -38.56
CA ALA A 361 9.48 19.87 -37.73
C ALA A 361 9.86 21.30 -37.32
N ALA A 362 9.78 22.25 -38.27
CA ALA A 362 10.00 23.66 -38.01
C ALA A 362 9.00 24.19 -36.98
N ARG A 363 7.72 23.78 -37.07
CA ARG A 363 6.65 24.19 -36.15
C ARG A 363 6.92 23.68 -34.74
N SER A 364 7.09 22.36 -34.58
CA SER A 364 7.33 21.75 -33.27
C SER A 364 8.58 22.34 -32.59
N THR A 365 9.68 22.48 -33.33
CA THR A 365 10.92 23.06 -32.81
C THR A 365 10.73 24.52 -32.40
N ALA A 366 10.09 25.34 -33.25
CA ALA A 366 9.91 26.76 -32.97
C ALA A 366 8.97 27.03 -31.78
N VAL A 367 7.92 26.23 -31.63
CA VAL A 367 6.97 26.33 -30.50
C VAL A 367 7.69 25.97 -29.20
N SER A 368 8.39 24.85 -29.16
CA SER A 368 9.11 24.42 -27.96
C SER A 368 10.24 25.37 -27.58
N ASP A 369 11.04 25.84 -28.55
CA ASP A 369 12.12 26.80 -28.30
C ASP A 369 11.58 28.13 -27.74
N ALA A 370 10.49 28.64 -28.33
CA ALA A 370 9.90 29.92 -27.92
C ALA A 370 9.21 29.82 -26.56
N ALA A 371 8.40 28.79 -26.34
CA ALA A 371 7.75 28.56 -25.04
C ALA A 371 8.80 28.40 -23.94
N THR A 372 9.82 27.56 -24.17
CA THR A 372 10.92 27.36 -23.21
C THR A 372 11.70 28.63 -22.89
N ALA A 373 11.89 29.52 -23.87
CA ALA A 373 12.63 30.76 -23.66
C ALA A 373 11.85 31.81 -22.85
N PHE A 374 10.51 31.73 -22.85
CA PHE A 374 9.63 32.65 -22.15
C PHE A 374 9.07 32.06 -20.84
N THR A 375 9.16 30.74 -20.66
CA THR A 375 9.00 30.11 -19.36
C THR A 375 10.24 30.40 -18.52
N SER A 376 10.10 31.30 -17.54
CA SER A 376 11.11 31.62 -16.54
C SER A 376 11.64 30.33 -15.91
N ARG A 377 12.92 30.00 -16.15
CA ARG A 377 13.59 28.97 -15.36
C ARG A 377 14.19 29.64 -14.14
N ILE A 378 14.11 28.94 -12.99
CA ILE A 378 14.96 29.12 -11.81
C ILE A 378 16.32 29.63 -12.29
N SER A 379 16.77 30.78 -11.76
CA SER A 379 17.88 31.52 -12.35
C SER A 379 19.12 30.63 -12.52
N ALA A 380 19.95 30.89 -13.53
CA ALA A 380 21.21 30.13 -13.71
C ALA A 380 22.08 30.12 -12.43
N GLU A 381 21.94 31.15 -11.60
CA GLU A 381 22.59 31.29 -10.30
C GLU A 381 22.01 30.31 -9.25
N GLN A 382 20.69 30.11 -9.22
CA GLN A 382 20.05 29.10 -8.38
C GLN A 382 20.36 27.66 -8.87
N ALA A 383 20.42 27.44 -10.19
CA ALA A 383 20.83 26.13 -10.73
C ALA A 383 22.29 25.78 -10.40
N ASP A 384 23.16 26.79 -10.30
CA ASP A 384 24.54 26.64 -9.85
C ASP A 384 24.63 26.47 -8.31
N GLN A 385 23.71 27.04 -7.53
CA GLN A 385 23.60 26.81 -6.08
C GLN A 385 23.13 25.38 -5.76
N VAL A 386 22.13 24.86 -6.46
CA VAL A 386 21.70 23.46 -6.34
C VAL A 386 22.83 22.50 -6.74
N ARG A 387 23.56 22.81 -7.83
CA ARG A 387 24.71 22.00 -8.24
C ARG A 387 25.86 22.05 -7.22
N ALA A 388 26.08 23.20 -6.56
CA ALA A 388 27.07 23.36 -5.50
C ALA A 388 26.68 22.59 -4.23
N ALA A 389 25.39 22.56 -3.87
CA ALA A 389 24.87 21.78 -2.75
C ALA A 389 25.04 20.27 -2.98
N LEU A 390 24.80 19.79 -4.20
CA LEU A 390 24.92 18.37 -4.56
C LEU A 390 26.37 17.87 -4.76
N THR A 391 27.37 18.76 -4.81
CA THR A 391 28.78 18.38 -5.06
C THR A 391 29.69 18.45 -3.82
N HIS A 392 29.17 18.75 -2.63
CA HIS A 392 29.96 18.80 -1.39
C HIS A 392 29.40 17.87 -0.31
N PRO A 393 29.87 16.62 -0.21
CA PRO A 393 29.75 15.88 1.04
C PRO A 393 30.60 16.58 2.12
N ALA A 394 30.01 16.72 3.30
CA ALA A 394 30.59 17.42 4.44
C ALA A 394 31.88 16.75 4.93
N ASP A 395 33.03 17.30 4.54
CA ASP A 395 34.30 17.13 5.26
C ASP A 395 34.59 18.41 6.03
N GLY A 396 34.34 18.37 7.34
CA GLY A 396 34.45 19.51 8.24
C GLY A 396 34.94 19.15 9.64
N VAL A 397 36.13 18.54 9.76
CA VAL A 397 36.94 18.62 10.99
C VAL A 397 38.38 18.98 10.62
N GLU A 398 38.78 20.21 10.96
CA GLU A 398 40.16 20.70 10.82
C GLU A 398 41.14 19.96 11.76
N HIS A 399 42.34 19.59 11.28
CA HIS A 399 43.59 19.96 11.95
C HIS A 399 44.82 19.89 11.02
N ALA A 400 45.77 20.78 11.31
CA ALA A 400 46.84 21.21 10.43
C ALA A 400 48.08 20.29 10.37
N SER A 401 48.73 20.34 9.20
CA SER A 401 50.19 20.43 8.97
C SER A 401 50.95 19.24 8.35
N ALA A 402 51.53 19.57 7.19
CA ALA A 402 52.86 19.19 6.66
C ALA A 402 52.96 18.07 5.61
N HIS A 403 53.26 18.51 4.37
CA HIS A 403 54.13 17.92 3.34
C HIS A 403 54.47 16.42 3.43
N ASP A 404 54.18 15.64 2.38
CA ASP A 404 55.19 15.20 1.40
C ASP A 404 54.54 14.51 0.19
N THR A 405 55.24 14.52 -0.95
CA THR A 405 54.81 14.09 -2.29
C THR A 405 54.89 12.58 -2.51
N GLY A 406 53.97 12.00 -3.29
CA GLY A 406 54.31 10.84 -4.15
C GLY A 406 53.23 9.80 -4.44
N GLU A 407 53.04 9.57 -5.75
CA GLU A 407 52.77 8.28 -6.41
C GLU A 407 51.31 7.82 -6.61
N GLU A 408 50.88 7.92 -7.87
CA GLU A 408 49.77 7.18 -8.48
C GLU A 408 50.08 5.67 -8.45
N SER A 409 49.15 4.86 -7.92
CA SER A 409 49.21 3.40 -7.95
C SER A 409 47.89 2.83 -8.47
N THR A 410 47.93 2.27 -9.68
CA THR A 410 46.86 1.48 -10.30
C THR A 410 46.81 0.09 -9.67
N VAL A 411 45.71 -0.28 -9.02
CA VAL A 411 45.47 -1.64 -8.50
C VAL A 411 44.42 -2.35 -9.35
N ASP A 412 44.83 -3.53 -9.82
CA ASP A 412 44.14 -4.49 -10.67
C ASP A 412 43.22 -5.38 -9.79
N SER A 413 41.92 -5.42 -10.07
CA SER A 413 40.91 -6.16 -9.29
C SER A 413 40.54 -7.48 -9.98
N ASN A 414 41.13 -8.59 -9.53
CA ASN A 414 40.76 -9.95 -9.96
C ASN A 414 40.82 -10.96 -8.79
N GLU A 415 40.03 -10.72 -7.74
CA GLU A 415 39.63 -11.77 -6.78
C GLU A 415 38.11 -11.94 -6.84
N PRO A 416 37.57 -13.18 -6.90
CA PRO A 416 36.13 -13.41 -6.82
C PRO A 416 35.67 -13.08 -5.40
N GLY A 417 34.89 -12.00 -5.28
CA GLY A 417 34.48 -11.43 -4.01
C GLY A 417 33.55 -12.32 -3.17
N ILE A 418 33.59 -12.06 -1.87
CA ILE A 418 32.79 -12.61 -0.76
C ILE A 418 31.28 -12.66 -1.07
N SER A 419 30.79 -11.85 -2.01
CA SER A 419 29.41 -11.85 -2.51
C SER A 419 28.98 -13.18 -3.15
N ALA A 420 29.87 -13.89 -3.86
CA ALA A 420 29.54 -15.18 -4.46
C ALA A 420 29.34 -16.28 -3.40
N GLN A 421 30.05 -16.18 -2.27
CA GLN A 421 29.96 -17.15 -1.16
C GLN A 421 28.71 -16.88 -0.31
N ALA A 422 28.34 -15.62 -0.11
CA ALA A 422 27.06 -15.24 0.51
C ALA A 422 25.86 -15.68 -0.33
N ALA A 423 25.90 -15.46 -1.65
CA ALA A 423 24.86 -15.91 -2.57
C ALA A 423 24.72 -17.44 -2.60
N ALA A 424 25.83 -18.18 -2.59
CA ALA A 424 25.82 -19.64 -2.52
C ALA A 424 25.24 -20.17 -1.19
N SER A 425 25.45 -19.44 -0.09
CA SER A 425 24.93 -19.81 1.23
C SER A 425 23.44 -19.52 1.36
N ALA A 426 22.97 -18.39 0.81
CA ALA A 426 21.55 -18.05 0.72
C ALA A 426 20.78 -19.01 -0.21
N ALA A 427 21.40 -19.46 -1.30
CA ALA A 427 20.81 -20.47 -2.18
C ALA A 427 20.67 -21.84 -1.50
N ARG A 428 21.63 -22.24 -0.65
CA ARG A 428 21.52 -23.48 0.13
C ARG A 428 20.40 -23.43 1.16
N ARG A 429 20.28 -22.33 1.92
CA ARG A 429 19.18 -22.17 2.88
C ARG A 429 17.80 -22.26 2.21
N ARG A 430 17.63 -21.64 1.04
CA ARG A 430 16.39 -21.73 0.27
C ARG A 430 16.08 -23.15 -0.19
N ASN A 431 17.07 -23.88 -0.69
CA ASN A 431 16.88 -25.27 -1.09
C ASN A 431 16.54 -26.19 0.11
N ASP A 432 17.10 -25.92 1.29
CA ASP A 432 16.84 -26.70 2.50
C ASP A 432 15.43 -26.44 3.04
N GLU A 433 14.96 -25.19 3.01
CA GLU A 433 13.58 -24.82 3.36
C GLU A 433 12.57 -25.45 2.39
N GLU A 434 12.84 -25.41 1.08
CA GLU A 434 11.99 -26.08 0.07
C GLU A 434 11.92 -27.60 0.29
N LEU A 435 13.04 -28.23 0.68
CA LEU A 435 13.08 -29.65 0.98
C LEU A 435 12.27 -29.99 2.24
N TYR A 436 12.34 -29.14 3.27
CA TYR A 436 11.55 -29.29 4.50
C TYR A 436 10.04 -29.18 4.20
N GLN A 437 9.63 -28.13 3.48
CA GLN A 437 8.23 -27.92 3.12
C GLN A 437 7.68 -29.05 2.23
N SER A 438 8.47 -29.53 1.26
CA SER A 438 8.08 -30.67 0.42
C SER A 438 7.87 -31.95 1.24
N GLN A 439 8.68 -32.17 2.28
CA GLN A 439 8.54 -33.34 3.17
C GLN A 439 7.30 -33.23 4.07
N VAL A 440 7.00 -32.04 4.60
CA VAL A 440 5.76 -31.77 5.35
C VAL A 440 4.56 -32.04 4.45
N GLU A 441 4.53 -31.49 3.24
CA GLU A 441 3.41 -31.66 2.31
C GLU A 441 3.19 -33.12 1.90
N GLN A 442 4.26 -33.85 1.54
CA GLN A 442 4.14 -35.27 1.17
C GLN A 442 3.56 -36.12 2.31
N ARG A 443 3.96 -35.85 3.55
CA ARG A 443 3.47 -36.58 4.72
C ARG A 443 2.05 -36.19 5.09
N TYR A 444 1.74 -34.91 5.02
CA TYR A 444 0.39 -34.40 5.18
C TYR A 444 -0.58 -35.08 4.20
N GLN A 445 -0.22 -35.15 2.91
CA GLN A 445 -1.04 -35.84 1.90
C GLN A 445 -1.16 -37.35 2.16
N ALA A 446 -0.11 -38.00 2.67
CA ALA A 446 -0.18 -39.41 3.04
C ALA A 446 -1.16 -39.64 4.21
N LEU A 447 -1.10 -38.80 5.24
CA LEU A 447 -1.98 -38.86 6.41
C LEU A 447 -3.44 -38.58 6.04
N LEU A 448 -3.69 -37.64 5.13
CA LEU A 448 -5.04 -37.40 4.59
C LEU A 448 -5.59 -38.63 3.83
N ARG A 449 -4.76 -39.31 3.03
CA ARG A 449 -5.18 -40.55 2.33
C ARG A 449 -5.50 -41.69 3.29
N ASP A 450 -4.87 -41.69 4.47
CA ASP A 450 -5.13 -42.66 5.53
C ASP A 450 -6.32 -42.27 6.43
N GLY A 451 -7.00 -41.16 6.12
CA GLY A 451 -8.22 -40.72 6.79
C GLY A 451 -8.01 -39.95 8.09
N VAL A 452 -6.79 -39.43 8.32
CA VAL A 452 -6.51 -38.51 9.43
C VAL A 452 -7.16 -37.15 9.11
N ASP A 453 -7.78 -36.52 10.11
CA ASP A 453 -8.35 -35.18 9.92
C ASP A 453 -7.25 -34.16 9.60
N MET A 454 -7.64 -33.09 8.92
CA MET A 454 -6.71 -32.09 8.37
C MET A 454 -5.77 -31.48 9.40
N VAL A 455 -6.27 -31.13 10.59
CA VAL A 455 -5.47 -30.44 11.61
C VAL A 455 -4.49 -31.42 12.25
N THR A 456 -4.93 -32.63 12.56
CA THR A 456 -4.06 -33.69 13.08
C THR A 456 -3.02 -34.14 12.05
N ALA A 457 -3.39 -34.20 10.76
CA ALA A 457 -2.50 -34.60 9.68
C ALA A 457 -1.36 -33.58 9.50
N LEU A 458 -1.66 -32.28 9.57
CA LEU A 458 -0.64 -31.23 9.44
C LEU A 458 0.35 -31.28 10.60
N ARG A 459 -0.17 -31.32 11.84
CA ARG A 459 0.67 -31.37 13.04
C ARG A 459 1.60 -32.59 13.06
N LEU A 460 1.08 -33.77 12.68
CA LEU A 460 1.90 -34.98 12.60
C LEU A 460 2.91 -34.94 11.45
N ALA A 461 2.59 -34.27 10.34
CA ALA A 461 3.52 -34.10 9.23
C ALA A 461 4.69 -33.17 9.60
N GLU A 462 4.40 -32.06 10.30
CA GLU A 462 5.39 -31.11 10.82
C GLU A 462 6.26 -31.73 11.90
N GLU A 463 5.67 -32.41 12.89
CA GLU A 463 6.43 -33.08 13.97
C GLU A 463 7.41 -34.10 13.38
N ALA A 464 6.94 -34.92 12.44
CA ALA A 464 7.77 -35.94 11.84
C ALA A 464 8.84 -35.36 10.89
N ALA A 465 8.56 -34.25 10.20
CA ALA A 465 9.56 -33.54 9.40
C ALA A 465 10.61 -32.89 10.31
N SER A 466 10.20 -32.25 11.41
CA SER A 466 11.11 -31.69 12.40
C SER A 466 12.08 -32.74 12.98
N GLU A 467 11.59 -33.94 13.33
CA GLU A 467 12.44 -35.04 13.81
C GLU A 467 13.51 -35.49 12.81
N LEU A 468 13.23 -35.41 11.50
CA LEU A 468 14.18 -35.77 10.44
C LEU A 468 15.30 -34.74 10.28
N TRP A 469 15.06 -33.50 10.67
CA TRP A 469 15.98 -32.38 10.48
C TRP A 469 16.77 -32.00 11.75
N GLN A 470 16.57 -32.70 12.88
CA GLN A 470 17.31 -32.49 14.14
C GLN A 470 18.67 -33.22 14.21
N VAL A 471 19.57 -33.03 13.23
CA VAL A 471 20.96 -33.55 13.32
C VAL A 471 21.98 -32.40 13.39
N GLU A 472 22.53 -32.21 14.61
CA GLU A 472 23.61 -31.33 15.11
C GLU A 472 23.67 -29.81 14.76
N PRO A 473 24.02 -28.94 15.74
CA PRO A 473 24.09 -27.50 15.52
C PRO A 473 25.28 -27.10 14.63
N TRP A 474 24.99 -26.28 13.62
CA TRP A 474 25.91 -25.79 12.58
C TRP A 474 27.09 -24.92 13.07
N SER A 475 27.23 -24.67 14.37
CA SER A 475 28.30 -23.83 14.94
C SER A 475 29.71 -24.45 14.87
N ALA A 476 29.84 -25.71 14.45
CA ALA A 476 31.14 -26.41 14.37
C ALA A 476 31.85 -26.32 12.99
N VAL A 477 31.26 -25.70 11.97
CA VAL A 477 31.81 -25.68 10.59
C VAL A 477 32.00 -24.25 10.08
N ILE A 478 32.97 -23.53 10.63
CA ILE A 478 33.57 -22.36 9.96
C ILE A 478 35.11 -22.52 9.99
N PRO A 479 35.83 -22.40 8.85
CA PRO A 479 37.28 -22.56 8.84
C PRO A 479 37.97 -21.35 9.48
N ARG A 480 38.93 -21.62 10.37
CA ARG A 480 39.85 -20.62 10.95
C ARG A 480 40.78 -20.06 9.87
N GLY A 481 40.88 -18.73 9.81
CA GLY A 481 41.59 -17.98 8.79
C GLY A 481 43.09 -18.29 8.62
N THR A 482 43.57 -18.13 7.38
CA THR A 482 44.98 -18.21 7.01
C THR A 482 45.62 -16.82 6.94
N ARG A 483 46.85 -16.76 7.46
CA ARG A 483 47.69 -15.56 7.63
C ARG A 483 48.53 -15.29 6.38
N ALA A 484 48.75 -14.02 6.06
CA ALA A 484 49.56 -13.56 4.94
C ALA A 484 51.06 -13.93 5.05
N ALA A 485 51.65 -14.34 3.93
CA ALA A 485 53.10 -14.34 3.71
C ALA A 485 53.41 -13.95 2.26
N ALA A 486 54.21 -12.89 2.09
CA ALA A 486 54.73 -12.38 0.83
C ALA A 486 55.90 -13.24 0.30
N ASP A 487 56.02 -13.44 -1.02
CA ASP A 487 57.07 -12.86 -1.90
C ASP A 487 57.12 -13.54 -3.30
N THR A 488 57.14 -12.68 -4.34
CA THR A 488 57.77 -12.77 -5.68
C THR A 488 57.74 -14.06 -6.53
N THR A 489 57.23 -13.97 -7.77
CA THR A 489 58.01 -13.80 -9.04
C THR A 489 57.10 -13.92 -10.28
N SER A 490 57.27 -13.02 -11.26
CA SER A 490 56.61 -13.05 -12.57
C SER A 490 57.26 -14.06 -13.51
N GLU A 491 56.46 -14.85 -14.24
CA GLU A 491 56.83 -15.33 -15.59
C GLU A 491 55.58 -15.63 -16.46
N THR A 492 55.78 -15.47 -17.76
CA THR A 492 54.79 -15.27 -18.84
C THR A 492 54.16 -16.54 -19.42
N VAL A 493 52.86 -16.45 -19.76
CA VAL A 493 52.08 -17.08 -20.86
C VAL A 493 52.38 -18.55 -21.24
N SER A 494 51.38 -19.44 -21.04
CA SER A 494 50.78 -20.30 -22.10
C SER A 494 49.75 -21.31 -21.55
N GLU A 495 48.63 -21.45 -22.26
CA GLU A 495 47.55 -22.41 -22.03
C GLU A 495 48.05 -23.87 -21.98
N SER A 496 47.86 -24.56 -20.86
CA SER A 496 47.89 -26.03 -20.81
C SER A 496 47.18 -26.54 -19.55
N THR A 497 46.31 -27.54 -19.73
CA THR A 497 45.45 -28.16 -18.71
C THR A 497 46.24 -28.67 -17.50
N THR A 498 46.13 -28.03 -16.33
CA THR A 498 46.84 -28.43 -15.10
C THR A 498 46.00 -29.41 -14.29
N PHE A 499 46.50 -30.63 -14.10
CA PHE A 499 46.04 -31.55 -13.06
C PHE A 499 46.52 -31.04 -11.69
N THR A 500 45.64 -31.04 -10.70
CA THR A 500 45.96 -30.67 -9.31
C THR A 500 46.95 -31.69 -8.72
N LEU A 501 48.17 -31.25 -8.38
CA LEU A 501 49.16 -32.03 -7.65
C LEU A 501 49.10 -31.67 -6.16
N PHE A 502 49.19 -32.66 -5.27
CA PHE A 502 49.24 -32.46 -3.82
C PHE A 502 50.50 -31.72 -3.39
N SER A 503 50.44 -30.86 -2.37
CA SER A 503 51.60 -30.16 -1.83
C SER A 503 52.23 -30.93 -0.65
N PRO A 504 53.56 -30.84 -0.46
CA PRO A 504 54.20 -31.37 0.76
C PRO A 504 53.58 -30.74 2.01
N GLY A 505 53.05 -31.59 2.89
CA GLY A 505 52.29 -31.20 4.08
C GLY A 505 50.80 -31.56 4.01
N ASP A 506 50.25 -31.78 2.81
CA ASP A 506 48.85 -32.18 2.67
C ASP A 506 48.60 -33.56 3.27
N VAL A 507 47.46 -33.72 3.94
CA VAL A 507 47.02 -35.02 4.43
C VAL A 507 46.10 -35.63 3.39
N VAL A 508 46.55 -36.74 2.80
CA VAL A 508 45.81 -37.45 1.76
C VAL A 508 45.39 -38.82 2.27
N ARG A 509 44.19 -39.24 1.89
CA ARG A 509 43.65 -40.57 2.16
C ARG A 509 43.88 -41.45 0.95
N SER A 510 44.47 -42.62 1.15
CA SER A 510 44.51 -43.66 0.12
C SER A 510 43.08 -44.06 -0.26
N ARG A 511 42.70 -43.86 -1.53
CA ARG A 511 41.39 -44.28 -2.05
C ARG A 511 41.20 -45.79 -2.01
N THR A 512 42.31 -46.56 -2.00
CA THR A 512 42.25 -48.03 -2.01
C THR A 512 42.19 -48.63 -0.60
N THR A 513 42.87 -48.02 0.38
CA THR A 513 43.01 -48.58 1.73
C THR A 513 42.31 -47.75 2.81
N GLY A 514 41.95 -46.50 2.53
CA GLY A 514 41.39 -45.57 3.50
C GLY A 514 42.40 -45.01 4.50
N GLU A 515 43.66 -45.44 4.45
CA GLU A 515 44.70 -44.94 5.37
C GLU A 515 45.08 -43.50 5.04
N LEU A 516 45.18 -42.68 6.08
CA LEU A 516 45.65 -41.31 6.01
C LEU A 516 47.18 -41.28 6.00
N SER A 517 47.75 -40.46 5.14
CA SER A 517 49.19 -40.23 5.04
C SER A 517 49.47 -38.77 4.74
N THR A 518 50.54 -38.23 5.31
CA THR A 518 50.98 -36.87 5.02
C THR A 518 51.98 -36.90 3.86
N VAL A 519 51.74 -36.08 2.83
CA VAL A 519 52.67 -35.93 1.70
C VAL A 519 53.96 -35.33 2.22
N THR A 520 55.02 -36.14 2.32
CA THR A 520 56.28 -35.75 2.97
C THR A 520 57.41 -35.45 1.99
N ASP A 521 57.28 -35.90 0.74
CA ASP A 521 58.26 -35.78 -0.33
C ASP A 521 57.61 -35.23 -1.63
N ASP A 522 58.35 -35.18 -2.73
CA ASP A 522 57.94 -34.57 -4.01
C ASP A 522 56.55 -35.05 -4.48
N ALA A 523 55.67 -34.08 -4.76
CA ALA A 523 54.27 -34.22 -5.15
C ALA A 523 54.06 -35.21 -6.30
N ALA A 524 55.03 -35.32 -7.21
CA ALA A 524 54.99 -36.21 -8.37
C ALA A 524 54.92 -37.72 -8.00
N THR A 525 55.19 -38.10 -6.76
CA THR A 525 55.07 -39.49 -6.29
C THR A 525 53.68 -39.86 -5.78
N TRP A 526 52.80 -38.87 -5.57
CA TRP A 526 51.45 -39.05 -5.03
C TRP A 526 50.42 -38.87 -6.13
N ASP A 527 50.05 -39.98 -6.77
CA ASP A 527 49.10 -39.99 -7.89
C ASP A 527 47.66 -39.76 -7.40
N PRO A 528 46.94 -38.71 -7.88
CA PRO A 528 45.55 -38.41 -7.52
C PRO A 528 44.56 -39.53 -7.82
N ALA A 529 44.91 -40.48 -8.71
CA ALA A 529 44.09 -41.67 -8.95
C ALA A 529 44.04 -42.61 -7.73
N PHE A 530 45.07 -42.58 -6.88
CA PHE A 530 45.19 -43.48 -5.72
C PHE A 530 44.99 -42.79 -4.38
N TYR A 531 45.08 -41.46 -4.33
CA TYR A 531 44.97 -40.66 -3.12
C TYR A 531 43.97 -39.52 -3.31
N ALA A 532 43.20 -39.18 -2.27
CA ALA A 532 42.28 -38.04 -2.26
C ALA A 532 42.63 -37.12 -1.09
N PRO A 533 42.29 -35.82 -1.14
CA PRO A 533 42.32 -34.96 0.04
C PRO A 533 41.50 -35.61 1.17
N ALA A 534 42.02 -35.59 2.40
CA ALA A 534 41.41 -36.30 3.53
C ALA A 534 40.00 -35.79 3.91
N ASP A 535 39.68 -34.59 3.46
CA ASP A 535 38.46 -33.81 3.62
C ASP A 535 37.40 -34.10 2.54
N GLU A 536 37.74 -34.81 1.46
CA GLU A 536 36.84 -35.04 0.32
C GLU A 536 36.02 -36.35 0.39
N VAL A 537 36.19 -37.18 1.43
CA VAL A 537 35.50 -38.49 1.51
C VAL A 537 34.84 -38.69 2.88
N GLU A 538 33.52 -38.62 2.92
CA GLU A 538 32.68 -38.93 4.09
C GLU A 538 33.03 -40.32 4.66
N ALA A 539 33.31 -40.36 5.97
CA ALA A 539 33.63 -41.59 6.68
C ALA A 539 32.37 -42.47 6.85
N PRO A 540 32.46 -43.81 6.72
CA PRO A 540 31.32 -44.67 7.00
C PRO A 540 30.95 -44.64 8.48
N GLU A 541 29.66 -44.41 8.76
CA GLU A 541 29.06 -44.34 10.10
C GLU A 541 29.48 -45.50 11.00
N VAL A 542 30.12 -45.17 12.12
CA VAL A 542 30.32 -46.10 13.24
C VAL A 542 29.29 -45.73 14.30
N ALA A 543 28.40 -46.66 14.61
CA ALA A 543 27.34 -46.48 15.60
C ALA A 543 27.89 -46.01 16.96
N GLU A 544 27.41 -44.86 17.44
CA GLU A 544 27.76 -44.30 18.74
C GLU A 544 27.23 -45.16 19.91
N PRO A 545 27.99 -45.27 21.02
CA PRO A 545 27.54 -46.01 22.20
C PRO A 545 26.64 -45.14 23.10
N ALA A 546 25.59 -45.76 23.63
CA ALA A 546 24.58 -45.13 24.48
C ALA A 546 25.17 -44.41 25.73
N LEU A 547 24.65 -43.21 26.01
CA LEU A 547 24.97 -42.35 27.15
C LEU A 547 24.74 -43.07 28.50
N GLU A 548 25.77 -43.13 29.34
CA GLU A 548 25.65 -43.65 30.70
C GLU A 548 24.93 -42.67 31.63
N PRO A 549 24.00 -43.14 32.48
CA PRO A 549 23.28 -42.29 33.42
C PRO A 549 24.21 -41.85 34.57
N GLY A 550 24.53 -40.56 34.61
CA GLY A 550 25.38 -39.95 35.65
C GLY A 550 26.43 -38.95 35.15
N GLY A 551 26.46 -38.68 33.84
CA GLY A 551 27.36 -37.71 33.22
C GLY A 551 27.22 -36.30 33.80
N TRP A 552 28.34 -35.57 33.81
CA TRP A 552 28.57 -34.26 34.42
C TRP A 552 27.50 -33.20 34.11
N ILE A 553 26.85 -33.28 32.95
CA ILE A 553 25.74 -32.41 32.51
C ILE A 553 24.51 -32.55 33.43
N ALA A 554 24.19 -33.76 33.89
CA ALA A 554 23.05 -34.01 34.79
C ALA A 554 23.26 -33.49 36.22
N ARG A 555 24.46 -33.00 36.58
CA ARG A 555 24.78 -32.54 37.94
C ARG A 555 24.94 -31.02 38.09
N ASN A 556 24.88 -30.23 37.02
CA ASN A 556 25.19 -28.79 37.08
C ASN A 556 24.12 -27.84 36.50
N LEU A 557 22.88 -28.31 36.30
CA LEU A 557 21.77 -27.39 36.04
C LEU A 557 21.15 -26.95 37.38
N PRO A 558 21.23 -25.67 37.78
CA PRO A 558 20.47 -25.16 38.91
C PRO A 558 18.98 -25.12 38.55
N ALA A 559 18.13 -25.34 39.55
CA ALA A 559 16.69 -25.24 39.40
C ALA A 559 16.31 -23.84 38.85
N ARG A 560 15.56 -23.80 37.75
CA ARG A 560 14.92 -22.59 37.24
C ARG A 560 13.87 -22.16 38.26
N ASP A 561 14.22 -21.19 39.08
CA ASP A 561 13.26 -20.30 39.71
C ASP A 561 12.82 -19.29 38.64
N ASN A 562 11.50 -19.21 38.42
CA ASN A 562 10.88 -18.20 37.58
C ASN A 562 11.07 -16.82 38.23
N ALA A 563 11.93 -15.97 37.67
CA ALA A 563 11.93 -14.53 37.95
C ALA A 563 12.62 -13.71 36.86
N ALA A 564 12.06 -12.52 36.64
CA ALA A 564 12.50 -11.37 35.85
C ALA A 564 12.26 -11.43 34.33
N SER A 565 10.99 -11.30 33.95
CA SER A 565 10.62 -10.63 32.69
C SER A 565 10.96 -9.14 32.81
N THR A 566 11.59 -8.59 31.79
CA THR A 566 12.12 -7.24 31.72
C THR A 566 11.00 -6.20 31.52
N GLY A 567 10.69 -5.43 32.57
CA GLY A 567 10.98 -4.00 32.52
C GLY A 567 9.90 -2.97 32.15
N ALA A 568 8.62 -3.30 32.02
CA ALA A 568 7.58 -2.27 32.18
C ALA A 568 7.39 -1.99 33.69
N PRO A 569 7.20 -0.74 34.15
CA PRO A 569 6.84 -0.49 35.54
C PRO A 569 5.56 -1.29 35.85
N GLU A 570 5.70 -2.27 36.76
CA GLU A 570 4.62 -3.18 37.14
C GLU A 570 3.45 -2.34 37.66
N MET A 571 2.42 -2.18 36.82
CA MET A 571 1.24 -1.41 37.15
C MET A 571 0.48 -2.15 38.25
N ASP A 572 0.23 -1.48 39.37
CA ASP A 572 -0.56 -2.09 40.44
C ASP A 572 -1.94 -2.49 39.90
N LEU A 573 -2.37 -3.73 40.19
CA LEU A 573 -3.59 -4.32 39.62
C LEU A 573 -4.83 -3.45 39.88
N ARG A 574 -4.86 -2.72 41.01
CA ARG A 574 -5.96 -1.80 41.30
C ARG A 574 -5.96 -0.61 40.33
N THR A 575 -4.78 -0.01 40.10
CA THR A 575 -4.61 1.06 39.11
C THR A 575 -4.95 0.58 37.71
N ALA A 576 -4.55 -0.64 37.36
CA ALA A 576 -4.90 -1.25 36.09
C ALA A 576 -6.41 -1.40 35.91
N ILE A 577 -7.12 -1.88 36.94
CA ILE A 577 -8.60 -1.99 36.92
C ILE A 577 -9.27 -0.62 36.82
N GLU A 578 -8.77 0.40 37.53
CA GLU A 578 -9.31 1.77 37.46
C GLU A 578 -9.14 2.38 36.05
N LEU A 579 -7.99 2.16 35.41
CA LEU A 579 -7.71 2.60 34.03
C LEU A 579 -8.58 1.88 33.00
N VAL A 580 -8.64 0.54 33.04
CA VAL A 580 -9.51 -0.25 32.16
C VAL A 580 -10.98 0.16 32.32
N ALA A 581 -11.42 0.44 33.54
CA ALA A 581 -12.79 0.89 33.80
C ALA A 581 -13.09 2.32 33.32
N GLU A 582 -12.10 3.22 33.28
CA GLU A 582 -12.26 4.55 32.68
C GLU A 582 -12.29 4.45 31.16
N ASP A 583 -11.33 3.73 30.58
CA ASP A 583 -11.21 3.55 29.14
C ASP A 583 -12.46 2.90 28.55
N SER A 584 -12.93 1.79 29.15
CA SER A 584 -14.18 1.15 28.74
C SER A 584 -15.41 2.05 28.91
N ARG A 585 -15.41 3.00 29.86
CA ARG A 585 -16.51 3.98 30.01
C ARG A 585 -16.50 5.01 28.87
N ILE A 586 -15.31 5.45 28.48
CA ILE A 586 -15.11 6.38 27.35
C ILE A 586 -15.52 5.69 26.05
N GLU A 587 -15.01 4.48 25.79
CA GLU A 587 -15.27 3.73 24.56
C GLU A 587 -16.75 3.34 24.41
N SER A 588 -17.37 2.85 25.49
CA SER A 588 -18.79 2.46 25.44
C SER A 588 -19.76 3.63 25.55
N GLY A 589 -19.29 4.82 25.96
CA GLY A 589 -20.13 5.96 26.33
C GLY A 589 -21.07 5.69 27.51
N ASN A 590 -20.87 4.61 28.26
CA ASN A 590 -21.75 4.21 29.37
C ASN A 590 -21.14 4.58 30.72
N GLU A 591 -21.48 5.77 31.24
CA GLU A 591 -21.03 6.23 32.57
C GLU A 591 -21.39 5.26 33.72
N GLY A 592 -22.36 4.37 33.52
CA GLY A 592 -22.78 3.35 34.48
C GLY A 592 -21.99 2.03 34.44
N LEU A 593 -21.02 1.87 33.54
CA LEU A 593 -20.19 0.67 33.46
C LEU A 593 -19.33 0.56 34.74
N THR A 594 -19.53 -0.53 35.49
CA THR A 594 -18.78 -0.73 36.74
C THR A 594 -17.38 -1.26 36.44
N ALA A 595 -16.42 -1.04 37.36
CA ALA A 595 -15.08 -1.62 37.24
C ALA A 595 -15.11 -3.16 37.12
N ARG A 596 -16.13 -3.81 37.70
CA ARG A 596 -16.32 -5.25 37.57
C ARG A 596 -16.73 -5.64 36.15
N ASP A 597 -17.64 -4.89 35.53
CA ASP A 597 -18.09 -5.16 34.16
C ASP A 597 -16.96 -4.92 33.15
N ALA A 598 -16.21 -3.82 33.32
CA ALA A 598 -15.04 -3.52 32.50
C ALA A 598 -13.94 -4.60 32.61
N THR A 599 -13.69 -5.10 33.83
CA THR A 599 -12.71 -6.18 34.04
C THR A 599 -13.13 -7.50 33.39
N VAL A 600 -14.43 -7.80 33.37
CA VAL A 600 -14.95 -8.99 32.67
C VAL A 600 -14.78 -8.84 31.16
N ALA A 601 -15.15 -7.69 30.60
CA ALA A 601 -14.99 -7.40 29.18
C ALA A 601 -13.52 -7.46 28.75
N ALA A 602 -12.62 -6.84 29.51
CA ALA A 602 -11.19 -6.85 29.23
C ALA A 602 -10.59 -8.27 29.19
N ARG A 603 -11.12 -9.21 29.98
CA ARG A 603 -10.64 -10.61 30.02
C ARG A 603 -11.21 -11.50 28.92
N GLU A 604 -12.17 -10.99 28.14
CA GLU A 604 -12.65 -11.66 26.92
C GLU A 604 -11.82 -11.29 25.69
N LEU A 605 -10.97 -10.26 25.77
CA LEU A 605 -10.07 -9.84 24.70
C LEU A 605 -8.82 -10.72 24.65
N ALA A 606 -8.34 -11.02 23.43
CA ALA A 606 -7.01 -11.58 23.24
C ALA A 606 -5.94 -10.48 23.40
N GLU A 607 -4.71 -10.86 23.75
CA GLU A 607 -3.59 -9.89 23.84
C GLU A 607 -3.39 -9.16 22.50
N GLU A 608 -3.58 -9.86 21.38
CA GLU A 608 -3.52 -9.31 20.02
C GLU A 608 -4.58 -8.21 19.79
N ASP A 609 -5.80 -8.39 20.31
CA ASP A 609 -6.88 -7.40 20.19
C ASP A 609 -6.54 -6.13 20.98
N VAL A 610 -5.93 -6.29 22.16
CA VAL A 610 -5.50 -5.17 23.01
C VAL A 610 -4.41 -4.36 22.31
N HIS A 611 -3.46 -5.01 21.63
CA HIS A 611 -2.43 -4.32 20.85
C HIS A 611 -2.98 -3.59 19.63
N GLY A 612 -4.03 -4.11 18.99
CA GLY A 612 -4.63 -3.51 17.80
C GLY A 612 -5.62 -2.37 18.06
N VAL A 613 -6.26 -2.33 19.24
CA VAL A 613 -7.36 -1.39 19.54
C VAL A 613 -6.96 -0.32 20.55
N VAL A 614 -6.09 -0.63 21.52
CA VAL A 614 -5.73 0.32 22.58
C VAL A 614 -4.52 1.15 22.16
N GLU A 615 -4.76 2.41 21.81
CA GLU A 615 -3.74 3.36 21.32
C GLU A 615 -2.70 3.73 22.39
N SER A 616 -3.14 3.94 23.64
CA SER A 616 -2.28 4.38 24.75
C SER A 616 -1.52 3.21 25.40
N ASP A 617 -0.19 3.29 25.44
CA ASP A 617 0.64 2.24 26.07
C ASP A 617 0.36 2.04 27.56
N ALA A 618 0.02 3.10 28.29
CA ALA A 618 -0.37 2.99 29.70
C ALA A 618 -1.70 2.22 29.85
N THR A 619 -2.65 2.48 28.96
CA THR A 619 -3.93 1.77 28.94
C THR A 619 -3.72 0.31 28.50
N ARG A 620 -2.90 0.08 27.49
CA ARG A 620 -2.52 -1.26 27.01
C ARG A 620 -1.87 -2.10 28.11
N ALA A 621 -0.92 -1.52 28.84
CA ALA A 621 -0.31 -2.15 30.01
C ALA A 621 -1.33 -2.46 31.12
N ALA A 622 -2.34 -1.60 31.30
CA ALA A 622 -3.45 -1.84 32.22
C ALA A 622 -4.30 -3.06 31.80
N TYR A 623 -4.69 -3.15 30.52
CA TYR A 623 -5.43 -4.29 29.98
C TYR A 623 -4.64 -5.59 30.14
N LEU A 624 -3.36 -5.61 29.75
CA LEU A 624 -2.50 -6.80 29.88
C LEU A 624 -2.30 -7.21 31.34
N THR A 625 -2.21 -6.25 32.27
CA THR A 625 -2.14 -6.52 33.71
C THR A 625 -3.42 -7.19 34.22
N VAL A 626 -4.59 -6.72 33.77
CA VAL A 626 -5.90 -7.28 34.17
C VAL A 626 -6.14 -8.67 33.55
N ILE A 627 -5.73 -8.87 32.29
CA ILE A 627 -5.82 -10.16 31.57
C ILE A 627 -4.94 -11.22 32.26
N ASN A 628 -3.70 -10.87 32.60
CA ASN A 628 -2.73 -11.80 33.17
C ASN A 628 -2.85 -12.02 34.69
N ALA A 629 -3.64 -11.22 35.41
CA ALA A 629 -3.87 -11.39 36.83
C ALA A 629 -4.69 -12.66 37.14
N PHE A 630 -4.46 -13.29 38.30
CA PHE A 630 -5.29 -14.40 38.76
C PHE A 630 -6.67 -13.91 39.21
N ASP A 631 -7.71 -14.73 39.01
CA ASP A 631 -9.10 -14.39 39.39
C ASP A 631 -9.23 -13.94 40.86
N ALA A 632 -8.50 -14.57 41.76
CA ALA A 632 -8.53 -14.25 43.18
C ALA A 632 -7.96 -12.86 43.49
N ASP A 633 -6.91 -12.45 42.76
CA ASP A 633 -6.28 -11.14 42.92
C ASP A 633 -7.16 -10.04 42.33
N VAL A 634 -7.81 -10.33 41.19
CA VAL A 634 -8.82 -9.45 40.58
C VAL A 634 -10.02 -9.25 41.51
N ASP A 635 -10.58 -10.32 42.06
CA ASP A 635 -11.70 -10.22 43.02
C ASP A 635 -11.30 -9.45 44.29
N GLN A 636 -10.06 -9.63 44.77
CA GLN A 636 -9.54 -8.86 45.91
C GLN A 636 -9.38 -7.38 45.57
N ALA A 637 -8.76 -7.04 44.44
CA ALA A 637 -8.58 -5.67 44.01
C ALA A 637 -9.93 -4.97 43.80
N LEU A 638 -10.91 -5.64 43.16
CA LEU A 638 -12.28 -5.13 43.02
C LEU A 638 -12.98 -4.90 44.36
N ALA A 639 -12.71 -5.72 45.38
CA ALA A 639 -13.27 -5.54 46.72
C ALA A 639 -12.64 -4.36 47.49
N GLU A 640 -11.41 -3.98 47.14
CA GLU A 640 -10.67 -2.86 47.72
C GLU A 640 -10.97 -1.51 47.04
N LEU A 641 -11.64 -1.53 45.88
CA LEU A 641 -12.14 -0.32 45.24
C LEU A 641 -13.27 0.30 46.08
N PRO A 642 -13.25 1.61 46.32
CA PRO A 642 -14.32 2.27 47.05
C PRO A 642 -15.61 2.11 46.25
N THR A 643 -16.61 1.45 46.85
CA THR A 643 -17.96 1.45 46.30
C THR A 643 -18.47 2.88 46.35
N VAL A 644 -18.33 3.63 45.25
CA VAL A 644 -18.98 4.92 45.11
C VAL A 644 -20.48 4.65 45.24
N PRO A 645 -21.19 5.26 46.21
CA PRO A 645 -22.61 5.04 46.35
C PRO A 645 -23.28 5.50 45.05
N SER A 646 -23.86 4.54 44.32
CA SER A 646 -24.64 4.76 43.11
C SER A 646 -25.62 5.91 43.34
N ASN A 647 -25.44 7.01 42.62
CA ASN A 647 -26.21 8.24 42.81
C ASN A 647 -27.55 8.16 42.05
N ASP A 648 -28.23 7.03 42.20
CA ASP A 648 -29.48 6.74 41.50
C ASP A 648 -30.64 7.38 42.25
N GLY A 649 -30.91 8.66 41.96
CA GLY A 649 -32.27 9.20 42.13
C GLY A 649 -32.48 10.30 43.17
N GLN A 650 -31.50 11.16 43.47
CA GLN A 650 -31.79 12.47 44.06
C GLN A 650 -31.28 13.61 43.18
N ALA A 651 -32.20 14.14 42.38
CA ALA A 651 -32.09 15.46 41.74
C ALA A 651 -31.77 16.51 42.82
N SER A 652 -30.48 16.79 42.98
CA SER A 652 -29.99 17.83 43.87
C SER A 652 -30.19 19.16 43.17
N ALA A 653 -31.18 19.90 43.66
CA ALA A 653 -31.28 21.33 43.43
C ALA A 653 -29.93 21.98 43.75
N TRP A 654 -29.34 22.62 42.75
CA TRP A 654 -28.16 23.45 42.90
C TRP A 654 -28.43 24.51 44.00
N PRO A 655 -27.51 24.70 44.96
CA PRO A 655 -27.62 25.84 45.84
C PRO A 655 -27.32 27.09 45.00
N VAL A 656 -28.30 27.97 44.89
CA VAL A 656 -28.11 29.35 44.46
C VAL A 656 -27.06 29.95 45.40
N VAL A 657 -25.84 30.12 44.89
CA VAL A 657 -24.81 30.91 45.55
C VAL A 657 -25.16 32.37 45.27
N ASP A 658 -25.62 33.06 46.30
CA ASP A 658 -25.78 34.52 46.32
C ASP A 658 -24.43 35.17 45.98
N GLN A 659 -24.33 35.72 44.77
CA GLN A 659 -23.31 36.69 44.39
C GLN A 659 -23.70 38.05 44.95
N ASP A 660 -23.43 38.27 46.23
CA ASP A 660 -23.28 39.62 46.77
C ASP A 660 -22.25 39.59 47.91
N GLU A 661 -21.36 40.57 47.93
CA GLU A 661 -20.28 40.78 48.93
C GLU A 661 -18.94 40.03 48.75
N THR A 662 -18.14 40.43 47.75
CA THR A 662 -16.69 40.64 48.00
C THR A 662 -16.21 41.92 47.33
N ALA A 663 -16.35 43.00 48.08
CA ALA A 663 -15.71 44.27 47.78
C ALA A 663 -14.19 44.20 48.08
N GLY A 664 -13.39 44.53 47.08
CA GLY A 664 -12.19 45.36 47.27
C GLY A 664 -10.88 44.63 47.59
N VAL A 665 -10.26 44.00 46.59
CA VAL A 665 -8.79 43.86 46.53
C VAL A 665 -8.31 44.12 45.10
N ALA A 666 -7.60 45.24 44.94
CA ALA A 666 -6.63 45.63 43.91
C ALA A 666 -6.88 45.22 42.43
N ALA A 667 -7.69 46.00 41.71
CA ALA A 667 -7.75 45.97 40.24
C ALA A 667 -6.51 46.58 39.55
N ASP A 668 -5.65 47.31 40.27
CA ASP A 668 -4.46 47.96 39.69
C ASP A 668 -3.28 47.00 39.45
N GLU A 669 -3.22 45.86 40.16
CA GLU A 669 -2.10 44.92 40.02
C GLU A 669 -2.31 43.95 38.84
N THR A 670 -3.56 43.63 38.51
CA THR A 670 -3.90 42.77 37.36
C THR A 670 -3.78 43.52 36.03
N VAL A 671 -4.10 44.82 35.99
CA VAL A 671 -3.93 45.65 34.78
C VAL A 671 -2.44 45.90 34.50
N ALA A 672 -1.63 46.13 35.52
CA ALA A 672 -0.18 46.29 35.35
C ALA A 672 0.51 45.00 34.88
N ARG A 673 -0.03 43.82 35.22
CA ARG A 673 0.51 42.52 34.78
C ARG A 673 0.10 42.16 33.35
N ILE A 674 -1.06 42.62 32.89
CA ILE A 674 -1.50 42.48 31.49
C ILE A 674 -0.70 43.41 30.58
N ASP A 675 -0.43 44.65 31.01
CA ASP A 675 0.43 45.59 30.27
C ASP A 675 1.89 45.12 30.18
N GLN A 676 2.37 44.30 31.13
CA GLN A 676 3.73 43.76 31.11
C GLN A 676 3.88 42.53 30.21
N VAL A 677 2.84 41.70 30.07
CA VAL A 677 2.84 40.56 29.12
C VAL A 677 2.68 41.06 27.68
N LEU A 678 1.84 42.09 27.44
CA LEU A 678 1.67 42.68 26.11
C LEU A 678 2.88 43.48 25.61
N ALA A 679 3.84 43.81 26.48
CA ALA A 679 5.06 44.54 26.12
C ALA A 679 6.26 43.64 25.80
N GLU A 680 6.21 42.35 26.16
CA GLU A 680 7.30 41.39 25.91
C GLU A 680 7.08 40.53 24.66
N ASP A 681 5.84 40.44 24.14
CA ASP A 681 5.49 39.66 22.93
C ASP A 681 5.37 40.50 21.63
N ALA A 682 5.66 41.81 21.70
CA ALA A 682 5.42 42.74 20.57
C ALA A 682 6.50 42.71 19.45
N ASP A 683 7.54 41.89 19.58
CA ASP A 683 8.62 41.76 18.59
C ASP A 683 8.60 40.41 17.83
N GLY A 684 7.62 39.54 18.10
CA GLY A 684 7.36 38.36 17.29
C GLY A 684 6.51 38.74 16.10
N ASP A 685 7.13 38.99 14.94
CA ASP A 685 6.44 38.97 13.64
C ASP A 685 5.88 37.55 13.45
N VAL A 686 4.72 37.26 14.06
CA VAL A 686 3.87 36.14 13.65
C VAL A 686 3.49 36.48 12.22
N SER A 687 3.94 35.64 11.29
CA SER A 687 3.66 35.87 9.89
C SER A 687 2.13 35.95 9.69
N GLU A 688 1.69 36.74 8.71
CA GLU A 688 0.26 36.83 8.35
C GLU A 688 -0.32 35.43 8.07
N GLU A 689 0.53 34.53 7.55
CA GLU A 689 0.27 33.11 7.32
C GLU A 689 0.05 32.30 8.61
N ASP A 690 0.91 32.44 9.62
CA ASP A 690 0.73 31.77 10.92
C ASP A 690 -0.56 32.22 11.61
N ALA A 691 -0.91 33.50 11.49
CA ALA A 691 -2.14 34.05 12.05
C ALA A 691 -3.39 33.52 11.31
N GLU A 692 -3.31 33.33 10.00
CA GLU A 692 -4.37 32.71 9.19
C GLU A 692 -4.53 31.22 9.52
N LYS A 693 -3.43 30.47 9.60
CA LYS A 693 -3.44 29.05 9.99
C LYS A 693 -4.05 28.86 11.38
N GLN A 694 -3.64 29.70 12.35
CA GLN A 694 -4.20 29.66 13.70
C GLN A 694 -5.71 30.01 13.72
N TYR A 695 -6.15 30.93 12.87
CA TYR A 695 -7.57 31.26 12.72
C TYR A 695 -8.38 30.09 12.14
N ILE A 696 -7.86 29.42 11.10
CA ILE A 696 -8.49 28.25 10.47
C ILE A 696 -8.60 27.10 11.46
N GLU A 697 -7.52 26.80 12.20
CA GLU A 697 -7.51 25.76 13.24
C GLU A 697 -8.51 26.06 14.36
N GLN A 698 -8.54 27.31 14.85
CA GLN A 698 -9.49 27.73 15.88
C GLN A 698 -10.94 27.63 15.37
N ARG A 699 -11.18 27.96 14.10
CA ARG A 699 -12.50 27.84 13.46
C ARG A 699 -12.91 26.38 13.33
N ARG A 700 -12.00 25.49 12.91
CA ARG A 700 -12.23 24.03 12.84
C ARG A 700 -12.54 23.45 14.22
N ALA A 701 -11.78 23.81 15.25
CA ALA A 701 -12.02 23.38 16.63
C ALA A 701 -13.38 23.85 17.16
N SER A 702 -13.75 25.12 16.88
CA SER A 702 -15.07 25.66 17.23
C SER A 702 -16.20 24.91 16.54
N LEU A 703 -16.07 24.59 15.26
CA LEU A 703 -17.09 23.85 14.50
C LEU A 703 -17.24 22.41 15.02
N ARG A 704 -16.13 21.71 15.32
CA ARG A 704 -16.19 20.37 15.94
C ARG A 704 -16.92 20.40 17.29
N ALA A 705 -16.67 21.41 18.12
CA ALA A 705 -17.35 21.55 19.40
C ALA A 705 -18.86 21.83 19.24
N GLU A 706 -19.24 22.64 18.25
CA GLU A 706 -20.64 22.91 17.90
C GLU A 706 -21.35 21.65 17.40
N LEU A 707 -20.73 20.88 16.50
CA LEU A 707 -21.25 19.61 16.00
C LEU A 707 -21.41 18.57 17.12
N ALA A 708 -20.41 18.44 18.00
CA ALA A 708 -20.49 17.53 19.14
C ALA A 708 -21.63 17.91 20.11
N ALA A 709 -21.83 19.21 20.35
CA ALA A 709 -22.93 19.69 21.19
C ALA A 709 -24.30 19.44 20.53
N ALA A 710 -24.42 19.69 19.22
CA ALA A 710 -25.64 19.40 18.45
C ALA A 710 -25.94 17.89 18.45
N ALA A 711 -24.94 17.05 18.22
CA ALA A 711 -25.07 15.60 18.26
C ALA A 711 -25.51 15.10 19.65
N GLY A 712 -24.91 15.65 20.72
CA GLY A 712 -25.28 15.32 22.11
C GLY A 712 -26.70 15.73 22.51
N GLY A 713 -27.24 16.78 21.88
CA GLY A 713 -28.63 17.23 22.07
C GLY A 713 -29.67 16.45 21.26
N MET A 714 -29.23 15.65 20.28
CA MET A 714 -30.10 14.98 19.31
C MET A 714 -30.46 13.56 19.77
N THR A 715 -31.74 13.20 19.70
CA THR A 715 -32.14 11.80 19.92
C THR A 715 -31.73 10.93 18.73
N VAL A 716 -31.60 9.61 18.94
CA VAL A 716 -31.26 8.69 17.84
C VAL A 716 -32.37 8.72 16.77
N GLU A 717 -33.64 8.83 17.17
CA GLU A 717 -34.77 8.96 16.26
C GLU A 717 -34.73 10.25 15.44
N ASP A 718 -34.37 11.38 16.06
CA ASP A 718 -34.22 12.66 15.36
C ASP A 718 -33.05 12.61 14.37
N ALA A 719 -31.91 12.02 14.78
CA ALA A 719 -30.76 11.82 13.91
C ALA A 719 -31.10 10.98 12.68
N ARG A 720 -31.83 9.87 12.86
CA ARG A 720 -32.33 9.05 11.74
C ARG A 720 -33.32 9.82 10.86
N ALA A 721 -34.16 10.67 11.44
CA ALA A 721 -35.12 11.47 10.67
C ALA A 721 -34.38 12.48 9.78
N ILE A 722 -33.37 13.16 10.32
CA ILE A 722 -32.53 14.12 9.58
C ILE A 722 -31.76 13.43 8.46
N VAL A 723 -31.14 12.27 8.71
CA VAL A 723 -30.42 11.53 7.67
C VAL A 723 -31.37 11.05 6.57
N ARG A 724 -32.56 10.51 6.91
CA ARG A 724 -33.57 10.13 5.91
C ARG A 724 -34.09 11.32 5.10
N GLU A 725 -34.23 12.48 5.73
CA GLU A 725 -34.60 13.72 5.06
C GLU A 725 -33.49 14.17 4.10
N ALA A 726 -32.23 14.10 4.53
CA ALA A 726 -31.06 14.39 3.70
C ALA A 726 -30.96 13.47 2.48
N ASP A 727 -31.08 12.14 2.67
CA ASP A 727 -31.04 11.16 1.57
C ASP A 727 -32.19 11.41 0.58
N GLY A 728 -33.40 11.67 1.08
CA GLY A 728 -34.55 11.98 0.23
C GLY A 728 -34.40 13.29 -0.55
N LEU A 729 -33.66 14.26 -0.01
CA LEU A 729 -33.31 15.49 -0.71
C LEU A 729 -32.22 15.27 -1.75
N GLU A 730 -31.21 14.46 -1.47
CA GLU A 730 -30.15 14.11 -2.42
C GLU A 730 -30.70 13.30 -3.61
N ASP A 731 -31.59 12.33 -3.36
CA ASP A 731 -32.35 11.61 -4.39
C ASP A 731 -33.22 12.56 -5.23
N HIS A 732 -33.83 13.55 -4.58
CA HIS A 732 -34.61 14.55 -5.29
C HIS A 732 -33.73 15.46 -6.14
N LEU A 733 -32.62 15.97 -5.60
CA LEU A 733 -31.67 16.83 -6.30
C LEU A 733 -31.07 16.13 -7.52
N SER A 734 -30.71 14.85 -7.40
CA SER A 734 -30.16 14.06 -8.50
C SER A 734 -31.17 13.74 -9.61
N SER A 735 -32.48 13.72 -9.30
CA SER A 735 -33.55 13.44 -10.26
C SER A 735 -34.35 14.68 -10.72
N CYS A 736 -34.17 15.83 -10.07
CA CYS A 736 -34.90 17.05 -10.37
C CYS A 736 -34.31 17.73 -11.61
N SER A 737 -35.11 17.82 -12.67
CA SER A 737 -34.75 18.56 -13.90
C SER A 737 -35.18 20.03 -13.87
N GLN A 738 -35.80 20.48 -12.78
CA GLN A 738 -36.17 21.89 -12.62
C GLN A 738 -35.00 22.66 -12.04
N ASP A 739 -34.81 23.89 -12.53
CA ASP A 739 -33.89 24.84 -11.90
C ASP A 739 -34.19 24.93 -10.41
N VAL A 740 -33.14 24.93 -9.61
CA VAL A 740 -33.23 24.65 -8.19
C VAL A 740 -33.99 25.75 -7.44
N SER A 741 -33.93 26.99 -7.96
CA SER A 741 -34.74 28.14 -7.51
C SER A 741 -36.24 27.99 -7.79
N GLN A 742 -36.62 27.09 -8.69
CA GLN A 742 -38.01 26.86 -9.12
C GLN A 742 -38.62 25.59 -8.51
N CYS A 743 -37.80 24.67 -8.03
CA CYS A 743 -38.29 23.51 -7.30
C CYS A 743 -38.53 23.88 -5.83
N SER A 744 -39.76 23.77 -5.34
CA SER A 744 -40.08 24.08 -3.93
C SER A 744 -39.33 23.20 -2.93
N THR A 745 -39.01 21.96 -3.30
CA THR A 745 -38.25 21.03 -2.47
C THR A 745 -36.78 21.41 -2.47
N CYS A 746 -36.20 21.65 -3.64
CA CYS A 746 -34.79 22.00 -3.70
C CYS A 746 -34.53 23.39 -3.12
N SER A 747 -35.29 24.42 -3.51
CA SER A 747 -35.15 25.79 -2.97
C SER A 747 -35.31 25.92 -1.45
N GLN A 748 -36.01 24.99 -0.80
CA GLN A 748 -36.13 24.96 0.66
C GLN A 748 -34.85 24.48 1.36
N HIS A 749 -34.01 23.72 0.66
CA HIS A 749 -32.81 23.07 1.21
C HIS A 749 -31.50 23.43 0.49
N GLU A 750 -31.54 24.17 -0.61
CA GLU A 750 -30.36 24.56 -1.40
C GLU A 750 -29.66 25.82 -0.88
N HIS A 751 -30.08 26.36 0.26
CA HIS A 751 -29.25 27.37 0.91
C HIS A 751 -28.12 26.67 1.67
N GLU A 752 -26.90 26.77 1.15
CA GLU A 752 -25.61 26.56 1.83
C GLU A 752 -25.51 27.34 3.17
N THR A 753 -26.45 28.26 3.41
CA THR A 753 -26.61 28.98 4.68
C THR A 753 -27.62 28.33 5.64
N SER A 754 -28.20 27.18 5.31
CA SER A 754 -29.07 26.47 6.23
C SER A 754 -28.22 25.58 7.13
N ASP A 755 -28.39 25.74 8.44
CA ASP A 755 -27.76 24.90 9.45
C ASP A 755 -28.04 23.40 9.23
N PHE A 756 -29.00 23.06 8.37
CA PHE A 756 -29.34 21.69 8.01
C PHE A 756 -28.16 20.89 7.46
N TRP A 757 -27.51 21.36 6.38
CA TRP A 757 -26.41 20.60 5.75
C TRP A 757 -25.08 20.74 6.48
N THR A 758 -24.83 21.90 7.11
CA THR A 758 -23.55 22.21 7.75
C THR A 758 -23.49 21.78 9.22
N VAL A 759 -24.63 21.72 9.91
CA VAL A 759 -24.71 21.39 11.35
C VAL A 759 -25.57 20.16 11.59
N ASP A 760 -26.84 20.14 11.15
CA ASP A 760 -27.79 19.09 11.53
C ASP A 760 -27.43 17.73 10.93
N VAL A 761 -27.08 17.66 9.64
CA VAL A 761 -26.71 16.39 8.97
C VAL A 761 -25.40 15.82 9.53
N PRO A 762 -24.29 16.58 9.66
CA PRO A 762 -23.09 16.07 10.30
C PRO A 762 -23.30 15.68 11.77
N ALA A 763 -24.05 16.48 12.55
CA ALA A 763 -24.39 16.15 13.94
C ALA A 763 -25.26 14.89 14.05
N ALA A 764 -26.21 14.70 13.13
CA ALA A 764 -27.03 13.50 13.04
C ALA A 764 -26.18 12.26 12.70
N ARG A 765 -25.30 12.36 11.69
CA ARG A 765 -24.36 11.28 11.34
C ARG A 765 -23.44 10.94 12.52
N GLN A 766 -22.88 11.94 13.20
CA GLN A 766 -22.05 11.75 14.39
C GLN A 766 -22.85 11.09 15.53
N ARG A 767 -24.11 11.49 15.74
CA ARG A 767 -24.99 10.86 16.74
C ARG A 767 -25.28 9.39 16.44
N LEU A 768 -25.49 9.04 15.17
CA LEU A 768 -25.68 7.65 14.75
C LEU A 768 -24.40 6.82 14.85
N ALA A 769 -23.24 7.41 14.54
CA ALA A 769 -21.94 6.76 14.71
C ALA A 769 -21.67 6.43 16.18
N ASN A 770 -21.99 7.34 17.09
CA ASN A 770 -21.83 7.20 18.55
C ASN A 770 -22.95 6.36 19.21
N THR A 771 -23.88 5.80 18.43
CA THR A 771 -24.92 4.92 18.98
C THR A 771 -24.28 3.56 19.33
N PRO A 772 -24.43 3.05 20.56
CA PRO A 772 -23.82 1.80 20.99
C PRO A 772 -24.08 0.66 20.00
N LEU A 773 -23.06 -0.16 19.75
CA LEU A 773 -23.13 -1.27 18.78
C LEU A 773 -24.30 -2.22 19.06
N VAL A 774 -24.65 -2.43 20.33
CA VAL A 774 -25.80 -3.26 20.75
C VAL A 774 -27.13 -2.73 20.21
N ASP A 775 -27.33 -1.40 20.20
CA ASP A 775 -28.54 -0.79 19.67
C ASP A 775 -28.57 -0.87 18.13
N ARG A 776 -27.41 -0.76 17.48
CA ARG A 776 -27.26 -0.93 16.02
C ARG A 776 -27.53 -2.38 15.59
N VAL A 777 -27.05 -3.36 16.36
CA VAL A 777 -27.29 -4.79 16.08
C VAL A 777 -28.76 -5.16 16.33
N ALA A 778 -29.36 -4.69 17.43
CA ALA A 778 -30.79 -4.89 17.69
C ALA A 778 -31.68 -4.25 16.61
N GLU A 779 -31.22 -3.16 16.01
CA GLU A 779 -31.85 -2.53 14.84
C GLU A 779 -31.68 -3.37 13.57
N CYS A 780 -30.47 -3.83 13.24
CA CYS A 780 -30.28 -4.74 12.11
C CYS A 780 -31.17 -5.98 12.23
N GLY A 781 -31.34 -6.51 13.45
CA GLY A 781 -32.29 -7.59 13.73
C GLY A 781 -33.73 -7.22 13.37
N ARG A 782 -34.22 -6.04 13.78
CA ARG A 782 -35.58 -5.57 13.44
C ARG A 782 -35.77 -5.28 11.96
N ALA A 783 -34.79 -4.68 11.29
CA ALA A 783 -34.85 -4.42 9.85
C ALA A 783 -34.89 -5.72 9.04
N VAL A 784 -34.11 -6.72 9.45
CA VAL A 784 -34.18 -8.07 8.86
C VAL A 784 -35.54 -8.70 9.13
N GLU A 785 -36.07 -8.62 10.35
CA GLU A 785 -37.42 -9.11 10.67
C GLU A 785 -38.51 -8.43 9.83
N GLU A 786 -38.43 -7.11 9.59
CA GLU A 786 -39.38 -6.38 8.75
C GLU A 786 -39.28 -6.79 7.28
N VAL A 787 -38.07 -7.00 6.75
CA VAL A 787 -37.86 -7.50 5.38
C VAL A 787 -38.35 -8.95 5.27
N GLU A 788 -38.07 -9.80 6.25
CA GLU A 788 -38.58 -11.17 6.31
C GLU A 788 -40.10 -11.19 6.40
N ASP A 789 -40.71 -10.31 7.20
CA ASP A 789 -42.16 -10.18 7.32
C ASP A 789 -42.77 -9.69 6.00
N ALA A 790 -42.15 -8.72 5.34
CA ALA A 790 -42.56 -8.24 4.03
C ALA A 790 -42.45 -9.33 2.97
N VAL A 791 -41.38 -10.12 2.95
CA VAL A 791 -41.20 -11.24 2.02
C VAL A 791 -42.18 -12.38 2.31
N GLN A 792 -42.45 -12.70 3.57
CA GLN A 792 -43.40 -13.75 3.96
C GLN A 792 -44.86 -13.35 3.70
N HIS A 793 -45.18 -12.06 3.84
CA HIS A 793 -46.52 -11.52 3.60
C HIS A 793 -46.73 -11.00 2.17
N HIS A 794 -45.69 -11.01 1.33
CA HIS A 794 -45.86 -10.81 -0.10
C HIS A 794 -46.57 -12.04 -0.67
N ASP A 795 -47.90 -12.00 -0.71
CA ASP A 795 -48.73 -13.12 -1.16
C ASP A 795 -48.41 -13.42 -2.63
N PRO A 796 -47.79 -14.57 -2.97
CA PRO A 796 -47.48 -14.91 -4.36
C PRO A 796 -48.74 -15.04 -5.23
N ALA A 797 -49.94 -15.10 -4.61
CA ALA A 797 -51.21 -15.08 -5.32
C ALA A 797 -51.48 -13.76 -6.07
N ASP A 798 -50.94 -12.63 -5.60
CA ASP A 798 -51.17 -11.34 -6.26
C ASP A 798 -50.35 -11.20 -7.54
N GLU A 799 -49.10 -11.69 -7.56
CA GLU A 799 -48.28 -11.67 -8.78
C GLU A 799 -48.84 -12.61 -9.87
N ASP A 800 -49.33 -13.79 -9.48
CA ASP A 800 -49.98 -14.71 -10.42
C ASP A 800 -51.32 -14.15 -10.93
N THR A 801 -52.05 -13.41 -10.10
CA THR A 801 -53.29 -12.71 -10.50
C THR A 801 -52.98 -11.58 -11.48
N GLU A 802 -52.01 -10.72 -11.17
CA GLU A 802 -51.57 -9.65 -12.06
C GLU A 802 -51.02 -10.20 -13.38
N ARG A 803 -50.25 -11.30 -13.33
CA ARG A 803 -49.74 -11.99 -14.52
C ARG A 803 -50.88 -12.57 -15.35
N ALA A 804 -51.88 -13.18 -14.71
CA ALA A 804 -53.07 -13.69 -15.38
C ALA A 804 -53.89 -12.55 -16.05
N GLU A 805 -54.04 -11.41 -15.39
CA GLU A 805 -54.71 -10.23 -15.95
C GLU A 805 -53.94 -9.63 -17.13
N ARG A 806 -52.60 -9.58 -17.04
CA ARG A 806 -51.73 -9.10 -18.12
C ARG A 806 -51.82 -10.01 -19.35
N CYS A 807 -51.77 -11.32 -19.15
CA CYS A 807 -51.98 -12.31 -20.21
C CYS A 807 -53.39 -12.22 -20.82
N ALA A 808 -54.43 -11.98 -20.00
CA ALA A 808 -55.78 -11.79 -20.49
C ALA A 808 -55.91 -10.53 -21.37
N ARG A 809 -55.22 -9.45 -21.00
CA ARG A 809 -55.19 -8.21 -21.80
C ARG A 809 -54.47 -8.41 -23.13
N TRP A 810 -53.28 -9.01 -23.14
CA TRP A 810 -52.57 -9.30 -24.39
C TRP A 810 -53.37 -10.19 -25.34
N ASN A 811 -54.00 -11.24 -24.83
CA ASN A 811 -54.86 -12.09 -25.66
C ASN A 811 -56.09 -11.33 -26.21
N ALA A 812 -56.58 -10.32 -25.50
CA ALA A 812 -57.69 -9.50 -25.97
C ALA A 812 -57.26 -8.51 -27.06
N ASP A 813 -56.05 -7.94 -26.93
CA ASP A 813 -55.45 -7.03 -27.91
C ASP A 813 -55.12 -7.78 -29.22
N ASP A 814 -54.48 -8.96 -29.14
CA ASP A 814 -54.23 -9.82 -30.32
C ASP A 814 -55.52 -10.19 -31.04
N ALA A 815 -56.57 -10.53 -30.30
CA ALA A 815 -57.88 -10.85 -30.88
C ALA A 815 -58.61 -9.62 -31.46
N ALA A 816 -58.23 -8.40 -31.06
CA ALA A 816 -58.73 -7.16 -31.66
C ALA A 816 -58.00 -6.86 -32.97
N ASP A 817 -56.68 -7.05 -32.99
CA ASP A 817 -55.83 -6.83 -34.16
C ASP A 817 -56.14 -7.85 -35.28
N GLU A 818 -56.30 -9.14 -34.95
CA GLU A 818 -56.72 -10.16 -35.92
C GLU A 818 -58.08 -9.84 -36.57
N ARG A 819 -59.01 -9.21 -35.81
CA ARG A 819 -60.29 -8.75 -36.37
C ARG A 819 -60.13 -7.53 -37.27
N ALA A 820 -59.26 -6.60 -36.90
CA ALA A 820 -58.98 -5.43 -37.71
C ALA A 820 -58.36 -5.82 -39.05
N ASP A 821 -57.45 -6.79 -39.06
CA ASP A 821 -56.83 -7.32 -40.28
C ASP A 821 -57.86 -8.02 -41.18
N ALA A 822 -58.73 -8.86 -40.59
CA ALA A 822 -59.79 -9.55 -41.33
C ALA A 822 -60.79 -8.59 -41.99
N ASP A 823 -61.08 -7.44 -41.37
CA ASP A 823 -61.96 -6.41 -41.94
C ASP A 823 -61.26 -5.53 -43.00
N THR A 824 -59.93 -5.46 -42.99
CA THR A 824 -59.13 -4.59 -43.87
C THR A 824 -58.76 -5.27 -45.20
N GLU A 825 -58.66 -6.61 -45.25
CA GLU A 825 -58.35 -7.36 -46.48
C GLU A 825 -59.54 -7.57 -47.45
N GLY A 826 -60.73 -7.01 -47.13
CA GLY A 826 -61.97 -7.19 -47.90
C GLY A 826 -62.15 -6.34 -49.16
N TRP A 827 -61.14 -5.60 -49.64
CA TRP A 827 -61.27 -4.72 -50.81
C TRP A 827 -60.26 -5.04 -51.91
N GLY A 828 -60.59 -6.02 -52.77
CA GLY A 828 -59.84 -6.20 -54.02
C GLY A 828 -60.05 -7.53 -54.76
N GLN A 829 -61.28 -7.86 -55.17
CA GLN A 829 -61.51 -8.72 -56.35
C GLN A 829 -62.56 -8.11 -57.29
#